data_AF-A0A9X1QF81-F1
#
_entry.id   AF-A0A9X1QF81-F1
#
_cell.length_a   1.000
_cell.length_b   1.000
_cell.length_c   1.000
_cell.angle_alpha   90.00
_cell.angle_beta   90.00
_cell.angle_gamma   90.00
#
_symmetry.space_group_name_H-M   'P 1'
#
loop_
_entity.id
_entity.type
_entity.pdbx_description
1 polymer ?
#
loop_
_entity_poly.entity_id
_entity_poly.type
_entity_poly.pdbx_seq_one_letter_code
_entity_poly.pdbx_strand_id
1 'polypeptide(L)'
;MLKTPNLRFLPLIFLLMTLSVGKNSAQTVHQDKPFKQDYSIKFYANESMNLQQVIADRNENMQILGKDGLLHPENGQFLHPGSIRADNSYRFMKDKKIAAIASYQDQHVYLTESFILSNAWAGTLLSKHTLPKASIFAGGNNFAFLISDGKSLQLVQDSKNIWSGNLPDDEVLDVVFQSTGNQFWILGRKSLYNLPVGNNVLTKAFSGNNFTAFDLANKEKSIIIGTSDGYHVFDITSKKQTGTIHNKLPVNKITAVKEVNNRIWFGSDEGAFALRADNKFDYYYGERWLPGNKVVDIEEGPQNSVLILTNKGLGQINFKSMSLEEKALLFEKQVRQRHIRNGFNASLVNMDHGNVATGFMEDSDNDGLWTSMYLGGEIFRYAVTKDPEALKNCRESLDALERLYSVTGIPGFPARSFERSGHIKELSDSERWQHSAEKEWDWKSTTSSDEVIGHVFAFGAMAELVDDPSMKKRAVALIDTLMSHIVKNNLYLIDFDGKPTMWGKWNPEYVNAFPINVGDRKLNSSNIVSMLQTAYHFTKKEKYKAKAFELMNKHGYFENMMRSMKVIGQAPADADEHSKHMSDGWNHSDDEMYFVGYWGLYRYALNDTLKARYKQQILDHWQVERPEKEGAWNIFTAMTGAKDFDLKEAVWYLQEHPLDLIDWNIKNSHRKDIELIEPNFRRQTTREVLPPDERQVQRHNANMFSLDREGRNGDGEYSAGDIWLLPYWMGRYLGVISAPQK
;
A
#
# COMPACT_ATOMS: atom_id res chain seq x y z
N MET A 1 89.13 24.04 4.13
CA MET A 1 90.13 23.29 3.34
C MET A 1 89.69 21.84 3.24
N LEU A 2 89.53 21.36 2.01
CA LEU A 2 89.80 20.00 1.51
C LEU A 2 89.24 18.77 2.26
N LYS A 3 88.29 18.13 1.55
CA LYS A 3 88.23 16.70 1.17
C LYS A 3 88.39 15.62 2.24
N THR A 4 87.35 14.79 2.34
CA THR A 4 87.52 13.31 2.31
C THR A 4 86.29 12.62 1.71
N PRO A 5 86.45 11.46 1.01
CA PRO A 5 85.42 10.85 0.17
C PRO A 5 84.86 9.51 0.70
N ASN A 6 83.66 9.19 0.20
CA ASN A 6 83.07 7.89 -0.15
C ASN A 6 83.47 6.60 0.59
N LEU A 7 82.47 5.95 1.20
CA LEU A 7 82.32 4.49 1.12
C LEU A 7 80.84 4.12 0.90
N ARG A 8 80.61 3.25 -0.08
CA ARG A 8 79.31 2.73 -0.54
C ARG A 8 78.78 1.65 0.42
N PHE A 9 77.49 1.65 0.71
CA PHE A 9 76.73 0.46 1.11
C PHE A 9 75.38 0.42 0.36
N LEU A 10 75.12 -0.70 -0.29
CA LEU A 10 73.90 -1.07 -1.02
C LEU A 10 72.66 -1.05 -0.09
N PRO A 11 71.49 -0.53 -0.54
CA PRO A 11 70.23 -0.85 0.11
C PRO A 11 69.52 -2.01 -0.59
N LEU A 12 69.02 -2.92 0.24
CA LEU A 12 68.19 -4.07 -0.03
C LEU A 12 66.89 -3.64 -0.77
N ILE A 13 66.61 -4.23 -1.92
CA ILE A 13 65.34 -4.04 -2.65
C ILE A 13 64.29 -4.95 -2.00
N PHE A 14 63.32 -4.36 -1.29
CA PHE A 14 62.08 -5.03 -0.90
C PHE A 14 61.07 -4.88 -2.03
N LEU A 15 60.76 -5.99 -2.69
CA LEU A 15 59.71 -6.10 -3.71
C LEU A 15 58.34 -6.14 -3.01
N LEU A 16 57.63 -5.01 -2.95
CA LEU A 16 56.22 -4.98 -2.55
C LEU A 16 55.37 -5.53 -3.70
N MET A 17 54.92 -6.79 -3.58
CA MET A 17 53.78 -7.29 -4.34
C MET A 17 52.53 -6.56 -3.86
N THR A 18 52.07 -5.58 -4.63
CA THR A 18 50.72 -5.05 -4.48
C THR A 18 49.73 -6.09 -4.99
N LEU A 19 49.17 -6.87 -4.07
CA LEU A 19 47.93 -7.61 -4.29
C LEU A 19 46.83 -6.58 -4.58
N SER A 20 46.43 -6.48 -5.84
CA SER A 20 45.23 -5.77 -6.25
C SER A 20 44.00 -6.53 -5.73
N VAL A 21 43.62 -6.26 -4.48
CA VAL A 21 42.28 -6.59 -3.99
C VAL A 21 41.31 -5.78 -4.85
N GLY A 22 40.60 -6.46 -5.74
CA GLY A 22 39.52 -5.85 -6.51
C GLY A 22 38.57 -5.18 -5.54
N LYS A 23 38.45 -3.85 -5.61
CA LYS A 23 37.40 -3.10 -4.92
C LYS A 23 36.06 -3.61 -5.45
N ASN A 24 35.42 -4.53 -4.74
CA ASN A 24 33.99 -4.76 -4.88
C ASN A 24 33.32 -3.42 -4.52
N SER A 25 32.88 -2.69 -5.55
CA SER A 25 32.05 -1.51 -5.36
C SER A 25 30.80 -1.90 -4.58
N ALA A 26 30.54 -1.20 -3.47
CA ALA A 26 29.36 -1.44 -2.63
C ALA A 26 28.05 -1.29 -3.41
N GLN A 27 27.00 -1.99 -2.96
CA GLN A 27 25.63 -1.81 -3.48
C GLN A 27 25.12 -0.39 -3.16
N THR A 28 24.16 0.09 -3.96
CA THR A 28 23.48 1.35 -3.69
C THR A 28 22.70 1.25 -2.39
N VAL A 29 22.67 2.35 -1.62
CA VAL A 29 21.97 2.44 -0.33
C VAL A 29 20.92 3.54 -0.39
N HIS A 30 19.68 3.22 -0.10
CA HIS A 30 18.62 4.21 0.11
C HIS A 30 18.84 4.92 1.45
N GLN A 31 18.79 6.24 1.42
CA GLN A 31 18.83 7.06 2.62
C GLN A 31 17.41 7.25 3.14
N ASP A 32 17.11 6.66 4.30
CA ASP A 32 15.78 6.75 4.92
C ASP A 32 15.51 8.19 5.40
N LYS A 33 14.93 8.98 4.51
CA LYS A 33 14.53 10.37 4.73
C LYS A 33 13.02 10.43 4.89
N PRO A 34 12.50 11.37 5.71
CA PRO A 34 11.07 11.56 5.82
C PRO A 34 10.40 11.80 4.45
N PHE A 35 9.30 11.09 4.22
CA PHE A 35 8.40 11.26 3.09
C PHE A 35 7.00 11.61 3.59
N LYS A 36 6.13 12.05 2.69
CA LYS A 36 4.75 12.43 3.02
C LYS A 36 3.85 11.20 2.82
N GLN A 37 3.27 10.69 3.90
CA GLN A 37 2.32 9.58 3.91
C GLN A 37 0.92 10.13 4.12
N ASP A 38 -0.01 9.79 3.24
CA ASP A 38 -1.42 10.08 3.42
C ASP A 38 -2.19 8.97 4.15
N TYR A 39 -3.29 9.38 4.76
CA TYR A 39 -4.29 8.50 5.38
C TYR A 39 -5.64 9.24 5.48
N SER A 40 -6.74 8.50 5.61
CA SER A 40 -8.08 9.09 5.71
C SER A 40 -8.68 8.95 7.10
N ILE A 41 -9.34 10.01 7.57
CA ILE A 41 -10.34 9.96 8.64
C ILE A 41 -11.71 10.12 7.99
N LYS A 42 -12.62 9.17 8.26
CA LYS A 42 -13.92 9.07 7.59
C LYS A 42 -15.05 9.43 8.55
N PHE A 43 -16.00 10.23 8.07
CA PHE A 43 -17.22 10.60 8.79
C PHE A 43 -18.44 10.24 7.93
N TYR A 44 -19.28 9.32 8.42
CA TYR A 44 -20.45 8.84 7.67
C TYR A 44 -21.67 9.72 7.91
N ALA A 45 -22.42 9.95 6.84
CA ALA A 45 -23.70 10.66 6.86
C ALA A 45 -24.87 9.72 6.64
N ASN A 46 -26.04 10.10 7.15
CA ASN A 46 -27.29 9.45 6.78
C ASN A 46 -27.74 9.95 5.41
N GLU A 47 -28.29 9.06 4.56
CA GLU A 47 -28.70 9.39 3.18
C GLU A 47 -29.67 10.58 3.08
N SER A 48 -30.49 10.80 4.12
CA SER A 48 -31.45 11.90 4.17
C SER A 48 -30.80 13.29 4.23
N MET A 49 -29.53 13.39 4.66
CA MET A 49 -28.87 14.68 4.91
C MET A 49 -28.59 15.48 3.64
N ASN A 50 -28.40 14.79 2.49
CA ASN A 50 -28.08 15.40 1.18
C ASN A 50 -27.01 16.51 1.31
N LEU A 51 -25.75 16.08 1.40
CA LEU A 51 -24.61 16.97 1.62
C LEU A 51 -24.33 17.81 0.37
N GLN A 52 -23.94 19.08 0.56
CA GLN A 52 -23.83 20.08 -0.51
C GLN A 52 -22.47 20.78 -0.54
N GLN A 53 -21.98 21.25 0.61
CA GLN A 53 -20.71 21.98 0.70
C GLN A 53 -20.00 21.67 2.01
N VAL A 54 -18.68 21.82 2.06
CA VAL A 54 -17.87 21.70 3.27
C VAL A 54 -16.90 22.87 3.36
N ILE A 55 -16.63 23.40 4.56
CA ILE A 55 -15.61 24.42 4.80
C ILE A 55 -14.89 24.19 6.13
N ALA A 56 -13.72 24.81 6.29
CA ALA A 56 -13.00 24.89 7.56
C ALA A 56 -12.58 26.34 7.88
N ASP A 57 -12.47 26.66 9.18
CA ASP A 57 -11.93 27.94 9.66
C ASP A 57 -10.53 27.79 10.26
N ARG A 58 -9.90 28.92 10.63
CA ARG A 58 -8.59 28.94 11.31
C ARG A 58 -8.54 28.25 12.67
N ASN A 59 -9.70 27.97 13.27
CA ASN A 59 -9.80 27.30 14.57
C ASN A 59 -10.05 25.80 14.40
N GLU A 60 -9.86 25.29 13.17
CA GLU A 60 -10.03 23.88 12.81
C GLU A 60 -11.50 23.41 12.86
N ASN A 61 -12.46 24.32 12.95
CA ASN A 61 -13.87 23.97 12.90
C ASN A 61 -14.29 23.65 11.47
N MET A 62 -14.58 22.38 11.22
CA MET A 62 -15.21 21.93 9.98
C MET A 62 -16.72 22.06 10.06
N GLN A 63 -17.33 22.61 9.01
CA GLN A 63 -18.77 22.73 8.89
C GLN A 63 -19.23 22.28 7.52
N ILE A 64 -20.35 21.55 7.49
CA ILE A 64 -20.93 20.98 6.29
C ILE A 64 -22.32 21.57 6.10
N LEU A 65 -22.69 21.95 4.88
CA LEU A 65 -24.05 22.29 4.51
C LEU A 65 -24.76 21.03 4.01
N GLY A 66 -25.83 20.63 4.69
CA GLY A 66 -26.79 19.67 4.18
C GLY A 66 -28.11 20.34 3.80
N LYS A 67 -29.03 19.58 3.20
CA LYS A 67 -30.35 20.08 2.80
C LYS A 67 -31.15 20.73 3.94
N ASP A 68 -31.05 20.19 5.15
CA ASP A 68 -31.83 20.63 6.31
C ASP A 68 -31.07 21.61 7.23
N GLY A 69 -29.83 22.01 6.86
CA GLY A 69 -29.05 23.01 7.59
C GLY A 69 -27.59 22.62 7.80
N LEU A 70 -26.96 23.28 8.78
CA LEU A 70 -25.55 23.11 9.11
C LEU A 70 -25.33 21.80 9.88
N LEU A 71 -24.26 21.10 9.50
CA LEU A 71 -23.82 19.83 10.05
C LEU A 71 -22.34 19.95 10.46
N HIS A 72 -21.89 19.05 11.33
CA HIS A 72 -20.47 18.94 11.69
C HIS A 72 -20.06 17.48 11.90
N PRO A 73 -18.77 17.15 11.67
CA PRO A 73 -18.23 15.83 11.97
C PRO A 73 -18.08 15.60 13.49
N GLU A 74 -18.24 14.35 13.93
CA GLU A 74 -18.01 13.94 15.32
C GLU A 74 -17.31 12.58 15.41
N ASN A 75 -16.52 12.38 16.48
CA ASN A 75 -15.95 11.09 16.91
C ASN A 75 -15.14 10.28 15.87
N GLY A 76 -14.64 10.92 14.80
CA GLY A 76 -13.80 10.25 13.81
C GLY A 76 -12.32 10.27 14.18
N GLN A 77 -11.66 9.12 14.00
CA GLN A 77 -10.21 8.95 14.14
C GLN A 77 -9.71 8.01 13.05
N PHE A 78 -8.38 7.95 12.86
CA PHE A 78 -7.80 6.97 11.94
C PHE A 78 -8.16 5.54 12.39
N LEU A 79 -8.71 4.73 11.48
CA LEU A 79 -9.25 3.37 11.71
C LEU A 79 -10.45 3.26 12.68
N HIS A 80 -11.03 4.39 13.08
CA HIS A 80 -12.26 4.44 13.87
C HIS A 80 -13.22 5.45 13.25
N PRO A 81 -14.17 4.99 12.41
CA PRO A 81 -15.02 5.89 11.65
C PRO A 81 -15.92 6.73 12.55
N GLY A 82 -16.06 8.01 12.20
CA GLY A 82 -16.94 8.96 12.86
C GLY A 82 -18.29 9.11 12.15
N SER A 83 -19.12 10.01 12.67
CA SER A 83 -20.43 10.35 12.11
C SER A 83 -20.53 11.84 11.78
N ILE A 84 -21.55 12.19 10.99
CA ILE A 84 -21.97 13.56 10.74
C ILE A 84 -23.30 13.79 11.46
N ARG A 85 -23.47 14.95 12.09
CA ARG A 85 -24.70 15.31 12.80
C ARG A 85 -25.05 16.79 12.61
N ALA A 86 -26.27 17.15 13.01
CA ALA A 86 -26.71 18.53 13.04
C ALA A 86 -25.84 19.39 13.97
N ASP A 87 -25.35 20.52 13.44
CA ASP A 87 -24.57 21.49 14.19
C ASP A 87 -25.51 22.35 15.05
N ASN A 88 -25.42 22.16 16.36
CA ASN A 88 -26.17 22.90 17.36
C ASN A 88 -25.26 23.77 18.26
N SER A 89 -23.99 23.94 17.87
CA SER A 89 -22.99 24.69 18.64
C SER A 89 -23.42 26.14 18.87
N TYR A 90 -24.07 26.76 17.87
CA TYR A 90 -24.68 28.07 18.00
C TYR A 90 -26.17 28.06 17.66
N ARG A 91 -27.00 27.96 18.71
CA ARG A 91 -28.45 27.71 18.63
C ARG A 91 -29.27 28.65 17.76
N PHE A 92 -28.77 29.84 17.41
CA PHE A 92 -29.52 30.82 16.61
C PHE A 92 -29.31 30.64 15.10
N MET A 93 -28.34 29.81 14.68
CA MET A 93 -28.13 29.49 13.26
C MET A 93 -29.25 28.62 12.69
N LYS A 94 -29.90 27.80 13.52
CA LYS A 94 -31.04 26.96 13.09
C LYS A 94 -32.24 27.76 12.57
N ASP A 95 -32.38 29.01 13.01
CA ASP A 95 -33.46 29.91 12.57
C ASP A 95 -33.12 30.57 11.22
N LYS A 96 -31.92 30.32 10.69
CA LYS A 96 -31.46 30.83 9.40
C LYS A 96 -31.55 29.74 8.35
N LYS A 97 -32.14 30.09 7.21
CA LYS A 97 -32.07 29.26 6.00
C LYS A 97 -30.75 29.54 5.30
N ILE A 98 -29.74 28.74 5.61
CA ILE A 98 -28.44 28.82 4.96
C ILE A 98 -28.56 28.20 3.57
N ALA A 99 -28.16 28.96 2.55
CA ALA A 99 -28.25 28.56 1.15
C ALA A 99 -26.88 28.20 0.57
N ALA A 100 -25.81 28.79 1.09
CA ALA A 100 -24.43 28.43 0.77
C ALA A 100 -23.49 28.82 1.92
N ILE A 101 -22.33 28.19 1.95
CA ILE A 101 -21.25 28.47 2.91
C ILE A 101 -19.94 28.72 2.16
N ALA A 102 -19.06 29.54 2.72
CA ALA A 102 -17.72 29.79 2.19
C ALA A 102 -16.75 30.18 3.31
N SER A 103 -15.46 29.90 3.10
CA SER A 103 -14.39 30.46 3.93
C SER A 103 -13.94 31.81 3.38
N TYR A 104 -13.86 32.82 4.24
CA TYR A 104 -13.35 34.15 3.91
C TYR A 104 -12.47 34.67 5.05
N GLN A 105 -11.20 35.00 4.75
CA GLN A 105 -10.20 35.37 5.75
C GLN A 105 -10.15 34.36 6.91
N ASP A 106 -10.16 33.07 6.56
CA ASP A 106 -10.13 31.93 7.48
C ASP A 106 -11.27 31.92 8.51
N GLN A 107 -12.44 32.46 8.16
CA GLN A 107 -13.68 32.44 8.94
C GLN A 107 -14.85 31.88 8.11
N HIS A 108 -15.82 31.27 8.78
CA HIS A 108 -17.06 30.85 8.13
C HIS A 108 -17.93 32.06 7.78
N VAL A 109 -18.40 32.11 6.54
CA VAL A 109 -19.39 33.07 6.04
C VAL A 109 -20.56 32.32 5.43
N TYR A 110 -21.76 32.85 5.64
CA TYR A 110 -23.01 32.21 5.27
C TYR A 110 -23.80 33.09 4.32
N LEU A 111 -24.33 32.48 3.26
CA LEU A 111 -25.34 33.07 2.40
C LEU A 111 -26.72 32.58 2.83
N THR A 112 -27.69 33.49 2.83
CA THR A 112 -29.11 33.19 3.11
C THR A 112 -29.99 33.72 1.99
N GLU A 113 -31.32 33.63 2.13
CA GLU A 113 -32.27 34.19 1.16
C GLU A 113 -32.26 35.74 1.09
N SER A 114 -31.58 36.44 2.00
CA SER A 114 -31.60 37.92 2.03
C SER A 114 -30.33 38.58 2.54
N PHE A 115 -29.42 37.82 3.15
CA PHE A 115 -28.20 38.35 3.75
C PHE A 115 -27.01 37.41 3.53
N ILE A 116 -25.83 38.02 3.40
CA ILE A 116 -24.56 37.39 3.75
C ILE A 116 -24.28 37.73 5.21
N LEU A 117 -23.94 36.75 6.02
CA LEU A 117 -23.57 36.98 7.42
C LEU A 117 -22.37 36.15 7.88
N SER A 118 -21.76 36.56 8.98
CA SER A 118 -20.82 35.72 9.73
C SER A 118 -20.98 35.98 11.22
N ASN A 119 -20.68 34.97 12.03
CA ASN A 119 -20.57 35.11 13.48
C ASN A 119 -19.18 35.65 13.90
N ALA A 120 -18.22 35.71 12.97
CA ALA A 120 -16.95 36.38 13.16
C ALA A 120 -17.13 37.91 13.19
N TRP A 121 -16.05 38.63 13.53
CA TRP A 121 -16.03 40.10 13.60
C TRP A 121 -17.18 40.69 14.44
N ALA A 122 -17.48 40.07 15.59
CA ALA A 122 -18.59 40.47 16.46
C ALA A 122 -19.97 40.51 15.75
N GLY A 123 -20.16 39.73 14.69
CA GLY A 123 -21.41 39.69 13.92
C GLY A 123 -21.66 40.92 13.05
N THR A 124 -20.65 41.78 12.83
CA THR A 124 -20.84 43.01 12.04
C THR A 124 -21.03 42.73 10.55
N LEU A 125 -20.60 41.57 10.07
CA LEU A 125 -20.93 41.13 8.71
C LEU A 125 -22.40 40.70 8.65
N LEU A 126 -23.24 41.61 8.16
CA LEU A 126 -24.64 41.39 7.82
C LEU A 126 -24.99 42.22 6.57
N SER A 127 -24.68 41.68 5.40
CA SER A 127 -24.79 42.39 4.12
C SER A 127 -26.04 41.99 3.35
N LYS A 128 -26.97 42.92 3.12
CA LYS A 128 -28.24 42.66 2.38
C LYS A 128 -28.03 42.45 0.88
N HIS A 129 -28.77 41.51 0.30
CA HIS A 129 -28.92 41.35 -1.15
C HIS A 129 -30.40 41.18 -1.54
N THR A 130 -30.70 41.23 -2.85
CA THR A 130 -32.09 41.14 -3.34
C THR A 130 -32.36 39.90 -4.20
N LEU A 131 -31.45 38.93 -4.18
CA LEU A 131 -31.61 37.62 -4.83
C LEU A 131 -32.19 36.58 -3.84
N PRO A 132 -33.51 36.29 -3.85
CA PRO A 132 -34.14 35.40 -2.85
C PRO A 132 -33.79 33.91 -3.03
N LYS A 133 -33.24 33.54 -4.20
CA LYS A 133 -32.80 32.17 -4.53
C LYS A 133 -31.28 32.08 -4.64
N ALA A 134 -30.56 33.00 -4.00
CA ALA A 134 -29.11 33.00 -4.03
C ALA A 134 -28.56 31.69 -3.44
N SER A 135 -27.61 31.08 -4.14
CA SER A 135 -26.98 29.81 -3.74
C SER A 135 -25.48 29.74 -4.06
N ILE A 136 -24.92 30.80 -4.64
CA ILE A 136 -23.51 30.88 -5.03
C ILE A 136 -23.00 32.23 -4.56
N PHE A 137 -21.83 32.25 -3.93
CA PHE A 137 -21.18 33.51 -3.57
C PHE A 137 -19.68 33.34 -3.31
N ALA A 138 -18.94 34.42 -3.49
CA ALA A 138 -17.53 34.50 -3.07
C ALA A 138 -17.24 35.86 -2.45
N GLY A 139 -16.34 35.88 -1.46
CA GLY A 139 -15.83 37.09 -0.85
C GLY A 139 -14.56 37.59 -1.55
N GLY A 140 -14.54 38.88 -1.87
CA GLY A 140 -13.39 39.60 -2.38
C GLY A 140 -12.81 40.59 -1.37
N ASN A 141 -11.91 41.46 -1.81
CA ASN A 141 -11.29 42.45 -0.93
C ASN A 141 -12.34 43.38 -0.29
N ASN A 142 -12.07 43.80 0.96
CA ASN A 142 -12.89 44.77 1.70
C ASN A 142 -14.37 44.38 1.83
N PHE A 143 -14.66 43.10 2.10
CA PHE A 143 -16.03 42.58 2.27
C PHE A 143 -16.96 42.87 1.08
N ALA A 144 -16.41 42.96 -0.14
CA ALA A 144 -17.19 42.92 -1.36
C ALA A 144 -17.55 41.46 -1.67
N PHE A 145 -18.81 41.15 -1.89
CA PHE A 145 -19.26 39.79 -2.20
C PHE A 145 -20.00 39.76 -3.53
N LEU A 146 -19.59 38.86 -4.41
CA LEU A 146 -20.35 38.56 -5.64
C LEU A 146 -21.26 37.38 -5.34
N ILE A 147 -22.55 37.53 -5.63
CA ILE A 147 -23.62 36.59 -5.29
C ILE A 147 -24.37 36.22 -6.57
N SER A 148 -24.82 34.98 -6.70
CA SER A 148 -25.66 34.51 -7.80
C SER A 148 -26.81 33.60 -7.34
N ASP A 149 -27.92 33.65 -8.07
CA ASP A 149 -29.03 32.70 -8.01
C ASP A 149 -29.05 31.71 -9.20
N GLY A 150 -27.91 31.63 -9.91
CA GLY A 150 -27.73 30.86 -11.14
C GLY A 150 -28.07 31.63 -12.42
N LYS A 151 -28.87 32.71 -12.33
CA LYS A 151 -29.27 33.53 -13.50
C LYS A 151 -28.76 34.96 -13.41
N SER A 152 -28.84 35.54 -12.23
CA SER A 152 -28.53 36.93 -11.95
C SER A 152 -27.34 37.02 -11.01
N LEU A 153 -26.49 38.02 -11.21
CA LEU A 153 -25.35 38.35 -10.38
C LEU A 153 -25.57 39.68 -9.66
N GLN A 154 -25.14 39.76 -8.40
CA GLN A 154 -25.08 41.01 -7.64
C GLN A 154 -23.75 41.12 -6.90
N LEU A 155 -23.05 42.24 -7.13
CA LEU A 155 -21.90 42.62 -6.31
C LEU A 155 -22.40 43.50 -5.18
N VAL A 156 -22.24 43.04 -3.95
CA VAL A 156 -22.71 43.72 -2.74
C VAL A 156 -21.51 44.11 -1.88
N GLN A 157 -21.51 45.35 -1.40
CA GLN A 157 -20.55 45.83 -0.42
C GLN A 157 -21.27 46.77 0.54
N ASP A 158 -21.03 46.63 1.85
CA ASP A 158 -21.68 47.43 2.91
C ASP A 158 -23.22 47.47 2.80
N SER A 159 -23.86 46.31 2.55
CA SER A 159 -25.31 46.19 2.28
C SER A 159 -25.84 46.98 1.07
N LYS A 160 -24.97 47.46 0.19
CA LYS A 160 -25.35 48.14 -1.06
C LYS A 160 -25.03 47.25 -2.25
N ASN A 161 -26.01 47.09 -3.12
CA ASN A 161 -25.78 46.53 -4.45
C ASN A 161 -25.05 47.59 -5.30
N ILE A 162 -23.76 47.35 -5.56
CA ILE A 162 -22.90 48.26 -6.31
C ILE A 162 -22.79 47.88 -7.80
N TRP A 163 -23.25 46.68 -8.17
CA TRP A 163 -23.35 46.24 -9.56
C TRP A 163 -24.29 45.04 -9.69
N SER A 164 -25.01 44.96 -10.80
CA SER A 164 -25.84 43.81 -11.14
C SER A 164 -25.67 43.42 -12.61
N GLY A 165 -25.77 42.13 -12.91
CA GLY A 165 -25.64 41.62 -14.27
C GLY A 165 -26.10 40.17 -14.40
N ASN A 166 -25.83 39.57 -15.54
CA ASN A 166 -26.08 38.16 -15.82
C ASN A 166 -25.06 37.66 -16.85
N LEU A 167 -25.01 36.34 -17.04
CA LEU A 167 -24.28 35.74 -18.16
C LEU A 167 -25.25 35.58 -19.35
N PRO A 168 -24.99 36.19 -20.52
CA PRO A 168 -25.82 36.02 -21.71
C PRO A 168 -25.94 34.55 -22.16
N ASP A 169 -27.18 34.06 -22.24
CA ASP A 169 -27.55 32.68 -22.65
C ASP A 169 -26.79 31.56 -21.91
N ASP A 170 -26.41 31.82 -20.66
CA ASP A 170 -25.68 30.90 -19.81
C ASP A 170 -26.22 30.91 -18.36
N GLU A 171 -25.87 29.89 -17.59
CA GLU A 171 -26.23 29.72 -16.18
C GLU A 171 -24.96 29.75 -15.33
N VAL A 172 -24.94 30.57 -14.29
CA VAL A 172 -23.82 30.66 -13.35
C VAL A 172 -23.76 29.38 -12.52
N LEU A 173 -22.60 28.73 -12.52
CA LEU A 173 -22.33 27.53 -11.74
C LEU A 173 -21.57 27.85 -10.47
N ASP A 174 -20.58 28.73 -10.55
CA ASP A 174 -19.68 29.01 -9.43
C ASP A 174 -18.95 30.36 -9.60
N VAL A 175 -18.40 30.89 -8.50
CA VAL A 175 -17.64 32.15 -8.44
C VAL A 175 -16.41 31.99 -7.54
N VAL A 176 -15.25 32.45 -8.02
CA VAL A 176 -14.00 32.47 -7.25
C VAL A 176 -13.37 33.86 -7.32
N PHE A 177 -12.77 34.33 -6.23
CA PHE A 177 -12.07 35.62 -6.20
C PHE A 177 -10.57 35.44 -6.42
N GLN A 178 -10.01 36.23 -7.34
CA GLN A 178 -8.57 36.33 -7.57
C GLN A 178 -8.01 37.53 -6.81
N SER A 179 -7.22 37.28 -5.76
CA SER A 179 -6.65 38.33 -4.91
C SER A 179 -5.65 39.21 -5.67
N THR A 180 -4.79 38.58 -6.48
CA THR A 180 -3.73 39.24 -7.28
C THR A 180 -4.27 40.19 -8.35
N GLY A 181 -5.44 39.89 -8.90
CA GLY A 181 -6.12 40.70 -9.91
C GLY A 181 -7.22 41.61 -9.38
N ASN A 182 -7.57 41.49 -8.09
CA ASN A 182 -8.72 42.14 -7.46
C ASN A 182 -10.01 41.98 -8.29
N GLN A 183 -10.31 40.75 -8.72
CA GLN A 183 -11.42 40.46 -9.61
C GLN A 183 -12.10 39.14 -9.27
N PHE A 184 -13.39 39.05 -9.56
CA PHE A 184 -14.12 37.79 -9.52
C PHE A 184 -14.03 37.09 -10.86
N TRP A 185 -13.86 35.78 -10.81
CA TRP A 185 -14.09 34.89 -11.94
C TRP A 185 -15.42 34.18 -11.75
N ILE A 186 -16.18 34.06 -12.84
CA ILE A 186 -17.53 33.51 -12.84
C ILE A 186 -17.58 32.41 -13.88
N LEU A 187 -17.85 31.19 -13.43
CA LEU A 187 -18.06 30.05 -14.30
C LEU A 187 -19.53 29.94 -14.68
N GLY A 188 -19.80 29.92 -15.98
CA GLY A 188 -21.07 29.48 -16.54
C GLY A 188 -20.98 28.06 -17.10
N ARG A 189 -22.09 27.47 -17.55
CA ARG A 189 -22.09 26.14 -18.21
C ARG A 189 -21.30 26.12 -19.52
N LYS A 190 -21.15 27.27 -20.18
CA LYS A 190 -20.54 27.39 -21.52
C LYS A 190 -19.49 28.49 -21.61
N SER A 191 -19.18 29.17 -20.52
CA SER A 191 -18.30 30.33 -20.55
C SER A 191 -17.63 30.60 -19.22
N LEU A 192 -16.51 31.31 -19.29
CA LEU A 192 -15.83 31.88 -18.13
C LEU A 192 -15.79 33.40 -18.32
N TYR A 193 -16.21 34.12 -17.30
CA TYR A 193 -16.17 35.57 -17.25
C TYR A 193 -15.28 36.07 -16.12
N ASN A 194 -14.78 37.29 -16.26
CA ASN A 194 -14.17 38.03 -15.15
C ASN A 194 -14.89 39.36 -14.90
N LEU A 195 -14.94 39.76 -13.64
CA LEU A 195 -15.51 41.01 -13.14
C LEU A 195 -14.50 41.69 -12.21
N PRO A 196 -13.72 42.66 -12.71
CA PRO A 196 -12.82 43.46 -11.87
C PRO A 196 -13.59 44.33 -10.87
N VAL A 197 -13.18 44.32 -9.61
CA VAL A 197 -13.79 45.16 -8.57
C VAL A 197 -13.37 46.62 -8.77
N GLY A 198 -14.35 47.53 -8.85
CA GLY A 198 -14.16 48.97 -9.00
C GLY A 198 -14.55 49.49 -10.38
N ASN A 199 -14.12 48.83 -11.46
CA ASN A 199 -14.60 49.13 -12.82
C ASN A 199 -15.91 48.40 -13.14
N ASN A 200 -16.11 47.22 -12.54
CA ASN A 200 -17.34 46.42 -12.62
C ASN A 200 -17.81 46.14 -14.07
N VAL A 201 -16.87 45.96 -14.99
CA VAL A 201 -17.15 45.56 -16.39
C VAL A 201 -16.99 44.05 -16.53
N LEU A 202 -18.12 43.36 -16.69
CA LEU A 202 -18.16 41.92 -16.92
C LEU A 202 -17.62 41.60 -18.33
N THR A 203 -16.56 40.79 -18.40
CA THR A 203 -15.89 40.46 -19.68
C THR A 203 -15.83 38.96 -19.86
N LYS A 204 -16.20 38.46 -21.05
CA LYS A 204 -16.05 37.04 -21.40
C LYS A 204 -14.59 36.74 -21.67
N ALA A 205 -14.01 35.82 -20.90
CA ALA A 205 -12.61 35.43 -21.03
C ALA A 205 -12.44 34.14 -21.85
N PHE A 206 -13.38 33.20 -21.72
CA PHE A 206 -13.31 31.91 -22.40
C PHE A 206 -14.71 31.37 -22.72
N SER A 207 -14.80 30.59 -23.80
CA SER A 207 -16.01 29.90 -24.23
C SER A 207 -15.72 28.41 -24.33
N GLY A 208 -16.66 27.59 -23.91
CA GLY A 208 -16.61 26.14 -24.05
C GLY A 208 -17.99 25.55 -23.89
N ASN A 209 -18.08 24.29 -23.47
CA ASN A 209 -19.34 23.61 -23.25
C ASN A 209 -19.20 22.65 -22.07
N ASN A 210 -20.33 22.35 -21.41
CA ASN A 210 -20.42 21.35 -20.35
C ASN A 210 -19.43 21.57 -19.20
N PHE A 211 -19.17 22.83 -18.84
CA PHE A 211 -18.40 23.15 -17.65
C PHE A 211 -19.17 22.71 -16.40
N THR A 212 -18.43 22.29 -15.37
CA THR A 212 -19.02 21.69 -14.15
C THR A 212 -18.48 22.31 -12.87
N ALA A 213 -17.18 22.60 -12.81
CA ALA A 213 -16.50 23.18 -11.65
C ALA A 213 -15.24 23.93 -12.11
N PHE A 214 -14.70 24.81 -11.28
CA PHE A 214 -13.43 25.47 -11.56
C PHE A 214 -12.75 25.98 -10.30
N ASP A 215 -11.45 26.20 -10.37
CA ASP A 215 -10.72 26.95 -9.35
C ASP A 215 -9.50 27.66 -9.95
N LEU A 216 -8.97 28.62 -9.21
CA LEU A 216 -7.66 29.21 -9.46
C LEU A 216 -6.56 28.18 -9.15
N ALA A 217 -5.48 28.21 -9.91
CA ALA A 217 -4.33 27.33 -9.73
C ALA A 217 -3.00 28.05 -9.98
N ASN A 218 -1.90 27.43 -9.56
CA ASN A 218 -0.54 27.90 -9.81
C ASN A 218 -0.33 29.32 -9.27
N LYS A 219 -0.72 29.54 -8.00
CA LYS A 219 -0.66 30.86 -7.34
C LYS A 219 -1.48 31.90 -8.08
N GLU A 220 -2.71 31.54 -8.43
CA GLU A 220 -3.67 32.38 -9.16
C GLU A 220 -3.21 32.86 -10.55
N LYS A 221 -2.35 32.09 -11.23
CA LYS A 221 -1.88 32.42 -12.59
C LYS A 221 -2.67 31.72 -13.69
N SER A 222 -3.34 30.63 -13.33
CA SER A 222 -4.17 29.84 -14.23
C SER A 222 -5.50 29.51 -13.58
N ILE A 223 -6.47 29.09 -14.39
CA ILE A 223 -7.77 28.60 -13.98
C ILE A 223 -7.93 27.20 -14.53
N ILE A 224 -8.30 26.25 -13.67
CA ILE A 224 -8.62 24.88 -14.06
C ILE A 224 -10.13 24.80 -14.18
N ILE A 225 -10.63 24.40 -15.34
CA ILE A 225 -12.06 24.32 -15.64
C ILE A 225 -12.43 22.87 -15.87
N GLY A 226 -13.09 22.25 -14.90
CA GLY A 226 -13.66 20.92 -15.00
C GLY A 226 -14.86 20.88 -15.96
N THR A 227 -15.02 19.74 -16.62
CA THR A 227 -16.11 19.49 -17.56
C THR A 227 -16.71 18.10 -17.34
N SER A 228 -17.76 17.77 -18.10
CA SER A 228 -18.27 16.41 -18.17
C SER A 228 -17.32 15.39 -18.81
N ASP A 229 -16.26 15.82 -19.50
CA ASP A 229 -15.28 14.94 -20.16
C ASP A 229 -13.84 15.51 -20.12
N GLY A 230 -13.32 15.74 -18.91
CA GLY A 230 -11.97 16.21 -18.67
C GLY A 230 -11.92 17.63 -18.14
N TYR A 231 -10.76 18.29 -18.26
CA TYR A 231 -10.60 19.69 -17.84
C TYR A 231 -9.79 20.53 -18.84
N HIS A 232 -10.03 21.84 -18.81
CA HIS A 232 -9.23 22.85 -19.51
C HIS A 232 -8.30 23.57 -18.53
N VAL A 233 -7.16 24.05 -19.03
CA VAL A 233 -6.29 24.99 -18.31
C VAL A 233 -6.34 26.33 -19.03
N PHE A 234 -6.80 27.37 -18.37
CA PHE A 234 -6.82 28.73 -18.90
C PHE A 234 -5.73 29.57 -18.23
N ASP A 235 -4.78 30.09 -19.01
CA ASP A 235 -3.73 30.96 -18.50
C ASP A 235 -4.22 32.41 -18.47
N ILE A 236 -4.22 33.00 -17.27
CA ILE A 236 -4.81 34.34 -17.04
C ILE A 236 -3.97 35.42 -17.73
N THR A 237 -2.65 35.25 -17.80
CA THR A 237 -1.73 36.27 -18.34
C THR A 237 -1.86 36.40 -19.85
N SER A 238 -1.80 35.28 -20.56
CA SER A 238 -1.93 35.19 -22.01
C SER A 238 -3.38 35.24 -22.49
N LYS A 239 -4.35 35.05 -21.57
CA LYS A 239 -5.80 34.98 -21.84
C LYS A 239 -6.16 33.89 -22.84
N LYS A 240 -5.48 32.74 -22.75
CA LYS A 240 -5.65 31.62 -23.68
C LYS A 240 -5.71 30.30 -22.92
N GLN A 241 -6.40 29.34 -23.52
CA GLN A 241 -6.26 27.96 -23.12
C GLN A 241 -4.81 27.50 -23.36
N THR A 242 -4.25 26.79 -22.39
CA THR A 242 -2.98 26.08 -22.51
C THR A 242 -3.26 24.66 -22.98
N GLY A 243 -2.64 24.25 -24.10
CA GLY A 243 -2.80 22.89 -24.63
C GLY A 243 -4.23 22.57 -25.12
N THR A 244 -4.55 21.28 -25.17
CA THR A 244 -5.89 20.76 -25.47
C THR A 244 -6.64 20.44 -24.17
N ILE A 245 -7.90 19.99 -24.28
CA ILE A 245 -8.59 19.39 -23.13
C ILE A 245 -7.79 18.17 -22.63
N HIS A 246 -7.73 18.00 -21.31
CA HIS A 246 -7.12 16.85 -20.65
C HIS A 246 -8.19 15.82 -20.30
N ASN A 247 -8.23 14.70 -21.02
CA ASN A 247 -9.28 13.67 -20.89
C ASN A 247 -8.73 12.23 -20.76
N LYS A 248 -7.43 12.10 -20.48
CA LYS A 248 -6.78 10.87 -20.05
C LYS A 248 -6.61 10.91 -18.52
N LEU A 249 -7.72 10.78 -17.81
CA LEU A 249 -7.82 10.92 -16.35
C LEU A 249 -8.32 9.59 -15.73
N PRO A 250 -8.17 9.39 -14.40
CA PRO A 250 -8.84 8.27 -13.73
C PRO A 250 -10.33 8.26 -14.03
N VAL A 251 -10.98 9.43 -13.92
CA VAL A 251 -12.39 9.63 -14.26
C VAL A 251 -12.54 10.98 -14.96
N ASN A 252 -13.19 11.00 -16.13
CA ASN A 252 -13.27 12.22 -16.94
C ASN A 252 -14.35 13.19 -16.46
N LYS A 253 -15.41 12.70 -15.83
CA LYS A 253 -16.53 13.55 -15.42
C LYS A 253 -16.18 14.25 -14.12
N ILE A 254 -15.80 15.52 -14.22
CA ILE A 254 -15.35 16.33 -13.09
C ILE A 254 -16.57 16.93 -12.38
N THR A 255 -16.64 16.79 -11.07
CA THR A 255 -17.70 17.36 -10.22
C THR A 255 -17.21 18.48 -9.33
N ALA A 256 -15.92 18.49 -8.96
CA ALA A 256 -15.29 19.52 -8.15
C ALA A 256 -13.85 19.75 -8.62
N VAL A 257 -13.33 20.96 -8.43
CA VAL A 257 -11.92 21.32 -8.67
C VAL A 257 -11.47 22.21 -7.52
N LYS A 258 -10.30 21.92 -6.94
CA LYS A 258 -9.70 22.76 -5.89
C LYS A 258 -8.18 22.72 -5.93
N GLU A 259 -7.50 23.85 -5.79
CA GLU A 259 -6.06 23.86 -5.47
C GLU A 259 -5.88 23.78 -3.95
N VAL A 260 -5.35 22.67 -3.44
CA VAL A 260 -5.04 22.49 -2.01
C VAL A 260 -3.60 22.03 -1.87
N ASN A 261 -2.83 22.68 -0.99
CA ASN A 261 -1.42 22.35 -0.75
C ASN A 261 -0.54 22.35 -2.03
N ASN A 262 -0.78 23.28 -2.96
CA ASN A 262 -0.12 23.36 -4.28
C ASN A 262 -0.34 22.12 -5.17
N ARG A 263 -1.43 21.37 -4.97
CA ARG A 263 -1.86 20.29 -5.84
C ARG A 263 -3.28 20.59 -6.31
N ILE A 264 -3.55 20.28 -7.57
CA ILE A 264 -4.90 20.38 -8.12
C ILE A 264 -5.62 19.07 -7.82
N TRP A 265 -6.74 19.18 -7.13
CA TRP A 265 -7.64 18.09 -6.79
C TRP A 265 -8.88 18.14 -7.67
N PHE A 266 -9.35 16.96 -8.05
CA PHE A 266 -10.53 16.76 -8.87
C PHE A 266 -11.48 15.81 -8.15
N GLY A 267 -12.74 16.22 -7.99
CA GLY A 267 -13.84 15.34 -7.63
C GLY A 267 -14.47 14.72 -8.87
N SER A 268 -14.99 13.51 -8.74
CA SER A 268 -15.75 12.83 -9.81
C SER A 268 -16.93 12.03 -9.26
N ASP A 269 -17.66 11.33 -10.12
CA ASP A 269 -18.68 10.37 -9.70
C ASP A 269 -18.12 9.00 -9.24
N GLU A 270 -16.82 8.76 -9.45
CA GLU A 270 -16.10 7.57 -9.02
C GLU A 270 -14.82 7.97 -8.26
N GLY A 271 -14.94 8.69 -7.14
CA GLY A 271 -13.84 9.08 -6.27
C GLY A 271 -13.20 10.42 -6.62
N ALA A 272 -12.06 10.70 -6.01
CA ALA A 272 -11.27 11.91 -6.24
C ALA A 272 -9.87 11.58 -6.74
N PHE A 273 -9.20 12.52 -7.39
CA PHE A 273 -7.78 12.36 -7.77
C PHE A 273 -7.02 13.67 -7.70
N ALA A 274 -5.72 13.57 -7.45
CA ALA A 274 -4.83 14.72 -7.33
C ALA A 274 -3.71 14.66 -8.38
N LEU A 275 -3.54 15.75 -9.13
CA LEU A 275 -2.45 15.86 -10.11
C LEU A 275 -1.10 15.90 -9.40
N ARG A 276 -0.18 15.04 -9.84
CA ARG A 276 1.20 14.97 -9.37
C ARG A 276 2.11 15.83 -10.25
N ALA A 277 3.31 16.11 -9.75
CA ALA A 277 4.34 16.87 -10.48
C ALA A 277 4.86 16.14 -11.74
N ASP A 278 4.73 14.82 -11.82
CA ASP A 278 5.10 13.99 -12.97
C ASP A 278 3.96 13.84 -14.00
N ASN A 279 2.87 14.61 -13.85
CA ASN A 279 1.64 14.54 -14.65
C ASN A 279 0.86 13.22 -14.55
N LYS A 280 1.17 12.37 -13.55
CA LYS A 280 0.31 11.25 -13.14
C LYS A 280 -0.69 11.71 -12.08
N PHE A 281 -1.51 10.80 -11.59
CA PHE A 281 -2.52 11.05 -10.58
C PHE A 281 -2.32 10.13 -9.39
N ASP A 282 -2.55 10.65 -8.18
CA ASP A 282 -2.89 9.82 -7.02
C ASP A 282 -4.41 9.71 -6.99
N TYR A 283 -4.94 8.49 -6.88
CA TYR A 283 -6.37 8.19 -7.01
C TYR A 283 -7.00 7.70 -5.69
N TYR A 284 -7.97 8.46 -5.20
CA TYR A 284 -8.67 8.24 -3.95
C TYR A 284 -10.06 7.65 -4.23
N TYR A 285 -10.11 6.31 -4.27
CA TYR A 285 -11.33 5.54 -4.53
C TYR A 285 -11.76 4.68 -3.34
N GLY A 286 -13.07 4.59 -3.14
CA GLY A 286 -13.67 3.63 -2.21
C GLY A 286 -13.40 3.92 -0.74
N GLU A 287 -13.87 3.01 0.11
CA GLU A 287 -13.92 3.15 1.57
C GLU A 287 -12.54 3.21 2.24
N ARG A 288 -11.44 2.91 1.54
CA ARG A 288 -10.10 3.24 2.06
C ARG A 288 -9.98 4.74 2.34
N TRP A 289 -10.46 5.54 1.39
CA TRP A 289 -10.27 6.98 1.38
C TRP A 289 -11.55 7.75 1.69
N LEU A 290 -12.69 7.31 1.14
CA LEU A 290 -13.91 8.09 1.05
C LEU A 290 -15.13 7.26 1.50
N PRO A 291 -16.03 7.81 2.35
CA PRO A 291 -17.31 7.15 2.70
C PRO A 291 -18.26 6.85 1.53
N GLY A 292 -17.95 7.39 0.34
CA GLY A 292 -18.72 7.21 -0.89
C GLY A 292 -17.96 7.76 -2.08
N ASN A 293 -18.29 7.27 -3.28
CA ASN A 293 -17.52 7.62 -4.48
C ASN A 293 -17.99 8.91 -5.17
N LYS A 294 -19.24 9.34 -4.99
CA LYS A 294 -19.73 10.54 -5.69
C LYS A 294 -19.28 11.78 -4.93
N VAL A 295 -18.21 12.40 -5.40
CA VAL A 295 -17.65 13.62 -4.81
C VAL A 295 -18.56 14.80 -5.13
N VAL A 296 -18.91 15.53 -4.09
CA VAL A 296 -19.80 16.70 -4.12
C VAL A 296 -18.97 17.98 -4.04
N ASP A 297 -17.99 18.03 -3.14
CA ASP A 297 -17.22 19.24 -2.86
C ASP A 297 -15.82 18.90 -2.36
N ILE A 298 -14.86 19.80 -2.57
CA ILE A 298 -13.48 19.68 -2.10
C ILE A 298 -13.02 21.01 -1.50
N GLU A 299 -12.50 20.97 -0.28
CA GLU A 299 -11.93 22.15 0.38
C GLU A 299 -10.60 21.86 1.10
N GLU A 300 -9.87 22.94 1.37
CA GLU A 300 -8.75 22.88 2.31
C GLU A 300 -9.26 22.60 3.72
N GLY A 301 -8.64 21.63 4.38
CA GLY A 301 -9.00 21.20 5.72
C GLY A 301 -7.99 21.65 6.79
N PRO A 302 -8.31 21.44 8.08
CA PRO A 302 -7.38 21.68 9.17
C PRO A 302 -6.05 20.98 8.97
N GLN A 303 -4.96 21.56 9.48
CA GLN A 303 -3.64 20.94 9.52
C GLN A 303 -3.12 20.47 8.13
N ASN A 304 -3.43 21.22 7.07
CA ASN A 304 -3.12 20.90 5.68
C ASN A 304 -3.79 19.60 5.17
N SER A 305 -4.91 19.18 5.78
CA SER A 305 -5.73 18.10 5.22
C SER A 305 -6.52 18.56 4.00
N VAL A 306 -7.10 17.61 3.28
CA VAL A 306 -8.04 17.87 2.17
C VAL A 306 -9.38 17.28 2.56
N LEU A 307 -10.42 18.11 2.56
CA LEU A 307 -11.79 17.72 2.83
C LEU A 307 -12.43 17.29 1.53
N ILE A 308 -12.84 16.03 1.42
CA ILE A 308 -13.52 15.50 0.24
C ILE A 308 -14.92 15.08 0.67
N LEU A 309 -15.90 15.94 0.38
CA LEU A 309 -17.29 15.70 0.67
C LEU A 309 -17.90 14.81 -0.41
N THR A 310 -18.62 13.78 -0.01
CA THR A 310 -19.25 12.81 -0.90
C THR A 310 -20.73 12.71 -0.60
N ASN A 311 -21.48 12.00 -1.44
CA ASN A 311 -22.89 11.76 -1.21
C ASN A 311 -23.19 10.90 0.05
N LYS A 312 -22.18 10.29 0.67
CA LYS A 312 -22.31 9.41 1.85
C LYS A 312 -21.58 9.90 3.09
N GLY A 313 -20.82 10.99 3.00
CA GLY A 313 -20.05 11.48 4.13
C GLY A 313 -18.88 12.37 3.73
N LEU A 314 -17.95 12.55 4.68
CA LEU A 314 -16.74 13.34 4.49
C LEU A 314 -15.51 12.44 4.68
N GLY A 315 -14.61 12.44 3.69
CA GLY A 315 -13.25 11.93 3.84
C GLY A 315 -12.29 13.10 4.13
N GLN A 316 -11.59 13.05 5.25
CA GLN A 316 -10.52 13.99 5.58
C GLN A 316 -9.17 13.33 5.27
N ILE A 317 -8.56 13.70 4.14
CA ILE A 317 -7.26 13.19 3.72
C ILE A 317 -6.18 13.96 4.45
N ASN A 318 -5.52 13.28 5.38
CA ASN A 318 -4.45 13.83 6.20
C ASN A 318 -3.09 13.43 5.64
N PHE A 319 -2.07 14.20 5.96
CA PHE A 319 -0.71 13.92 5.53
C PHE A 319 0.29 14.02 6.68
N LYS A 320 1.04 12.96 6.90
CA LYS A 320 2.06 12.87 7.93
C LYS A 320 3.43 12.75 7.28
N SER A 321 4.38 13.57 7.72
CA SER A 321 5.78 13.33 7.38
C SER A 321 6.32 12.20 8.27
N MET A 322 6.92 11.18 7.67
CA MET A 322 7.53 10.07 8.41
C MET A 322 8.66 9.39 7.65
N SER A 323 9.63 8.81 8.37
CA SER A 323 10.63 7.90 7.79
C SER A 323 10.06 6.48 7.64
N LEU A 324 10.78 5.61 6.91
CA LEU A 324 10.46 4.19 6.84
C LEU A 324 10.57 3.54 8.22
N GLU A 325 11.56 3.91 9.05
CA GLU A 325 11.63 3.41 10.44
C GLU A 325 10.40 3.80 11.28
N GLU A 326 9.93 5.04 11.18
CA GLU A 326 8.71 5.46 11.89
C GLU A 326 7.47 4.71 11.40
N LYS A 327 7.41 4.37 10.11
CA LYS A 327 6.34 3.54 9.53
C LYS A 327 6.43 2.10 10.00
N ALA A 328 7.64 1.55 10.07
CA ALA A 328 7.91 0.24 10.65
C ALA A 328 7.37 0.18 12.08
N LEU A 329 7.71 1.14 12.95
CA LEU A 329 7.26 1.17 14.34
C LEU A 329 5.73 1.28 14.49
N LEU A 330 5.05 1.97 13.57
CA LEU A 330 3.59 2.00 13.51
C LEU A 330 3.02 0.62 13.18
N PHE A 331 3.60 -0.06 12.20
CA PHE A 331 3.20 -1.41 11.82
C PHE A 331 3.54 -2.45 12.88
N GLU A 332 4.68 -2.37 13.55
CA GLU A 332 5.00 -3.19 14.72
C GLU A 332 3.87 -3.07 15.77
N LYS A 333 3.44 -1.84 16.06
CA LYS A 333 2.34 -1.61 16.98
C LYS A 333 1.03 -2.22 16.49
N GLN A 334 0.70 -2.12 15.20
CA GLN A 334 -0.47 -2.80 14.62
C GLN A 334 -0.41 -4.30 14.90
N VAL A 335 0.67 -4.97 14.48
CA VAL A 335 0.80 -6.43 14.61
C VAL A 335 0.58 -6.84 16.06
N ARG A 336 1.31 -6.18 16.98
CA ARG A 336 1.30 -6.50 18.40
C ARG A 336 -0.04 -6.22 19.09
N GLN A 337 -0.87 -5.31 18.58
CA GLN A 337 -2.15 -4.96 19.20
C GLN A 337 -3.29 -5.90 18.79
N ARG A 338 -3.28 -6.45 17.56
CA ARG A 338 -4.46 -7.13 17.01
C ARG A 338 -4.20 -8.24 15.98
N HIS A 339 -2.95 -8.67 15.79
CA HIS A 339 -2.61 -9.74 14.85
C HIS A 339 -1.76 -10.86 15.47
N ILE A 340 -1.69 -10.97 16.80
CA ILE A 340 -0.98 -12.06 17.48
C ILE A 340 -1.98 -13.04 18.12
N ARG A 341 -2.26 -14.16 17.42
CA ARG A 341 -3.14 -15.24 17.91
C ARG A 341 -2.30 -16.44 18.36
N ASN A 342 -2.24 -16.72 19.66
CA ASN A 342 -1.39 -17.80 20.20
C ASN A 342 0.11 -17.70 19.81
N GLY A 343 0.59 -16.50 19.48
CA GLY A 343 1.94 -16.25 18.95
C GLY A 343 2.04 -16.29 17.41
N PHE A 344 0.99 -16.70 16.70
CA PHE A 344 0.89 -16.60 15.25
C PHE A 344 0.60 -15.19 14.78
N ASN A 345 1.17 -14.84 13.62
CA ASN A 345 0.80 -13.65 12.86
C ASN A 345 -0.49 -13.92 12.06
N ALA A 346 -1.61 -13.36 12.50
CA ALA A 346 -2.95 -13.67 12.03
C ALA A 346 -3.67 -12.47 11.38
N SER A 347 -4.65 -12.73 10.53
CA SER A 347 -5.56 -11.70 10.01
C SER A 347 -6.65 -11.38 11.03
N LEU A 348 -7.10 -10.12 11.07
CA LEU A 348 -8.29 -9.70 11.82
C LEU A 348 -9.49 -9.75 10.87
N VAL A 349 -10.61 -10.33 11.30
CA VAL A 349 -11.82 -10.48 10.46
C VAL A 349 -13.10 -10.16 11.22
N ASN A 350 -14.22 -10.18 10.49
CA ASN A 350 -15.56 -9.86 10.97
C ASN A 350 -15.64 -8.47 11.64
N MET A 351 -14.90 -7.50 11.10
CA MET A 351 -14.97 -6.11 11.52
C MET A 351 -16.25 -5.45 11.02
N ASP A 352 -16.72 -4.45 11.76
CA ASP A 352 -17.88 -3.64 11.38
C ASP A 352 -17.39 -2.39 10.64
N HIS A 353 -17.55 -2.37 9.32
CA HIS A 353 -17.24 -1.22 8.45
C HIS A 353 -15.86 -0.60 8.72
N GLY A 354 -14.82 -1.43 8.83
CA GLY A 354 -13.44 -1.01 9.06
C GLY A 354 -13.10 -0.61 10.49
N ASN A 355 -14.02 -0.79 11.45
CA ASN A 355 -13.71 -0.56 12.86
C ASN A 355 -12.89 -1.73 13.43
N VAL A 356 -11.59 -1.50 13.59
CA VAL A 356 -10.63 -2.50 14.07
C VAL A 356 -10.91 -2.98 15.51
N ALA A 357 -11.79 -2.30 16.26
CA ALA A 357 -12.15 -2.70 17.63
C ALA A 357 -13.23 -3.78 17.70
N THR A 358 -13.87 -4.17 16.60
CA THR A 358 -15.03 -5.08 16.61
C THR A 358 -14.75 -6.47 16.03
N GLY A 359 -13.59 -6.67 15.38
CA GLY A 359 -13.22 -7.94 14.77
C GLY A 359 -12.59 -8.94 15.74
N PHE A 360 -12.24 -10.11 15.22
CA PHE A 360 -11.46 -11.15 15.92
C PHE A 360 -10.44 -11.80 14.98
N MET A 361 -9.38 -12.41 15.53
CA MET A 361 -8.33 -13.05 14.74
C MET A 361 -8.77 -14.44 14.28
N GLU A 362 -8.66 -14.75 12.99
CA GLU A 362 -9.04 -16.06 12.43
C GLU A 362 -7.89 -17.08 12.43
N ASP A 363 -8.26 -18.37 12.28
CA ASP A 363 -7.32 -19.41 11.89
C ASP A 363 -6.99 -19.32 10.40
N SER A 364 -5.80 -19.80 10.02
CA SER A 364 -5.40 -19.85 8.62
C SER A 364 -4.84 -21.21 8.27
N ASP A 365 -5.08 -21.61 7.02
CA ASP A 365 -4.33 -22.69 6.37
C ASP A 365 -2.82 -22.37 6.32
N ASN A 366 -2.41 -21.12 6.55
CA ASN A 366 -1.03 -20.68 6.42
C ASN A 366 -0.46 -19.94 7.65
N ASP A 367 -0.94 -20.25 8.85
CA ASP A 367 -0.44 -19.60 10.08
C ASP A 367 1.08 -19.77 10.26
N GLY A 368 1.64 -20.93 9.92
CA GLY A 368 3.07 -21.18 10.04
C GLY A 368 3.91 -20.38 9.05
N LEU A 369 3.48 -20.25 7.79
CA LEU A 369 4.15 -19.42 6.79
C LEU A 369 4.12 -17.94 7.15
N TRP A 370 2.94 -17.36 7.43
CA TRP A 370 2.83 -15.93 7.75
C TRP A 370 3.59 -15.58 9.03
N THR A 371 3.57 -16.48 10.01
CA THR A 371 4.37 -16.32 11.23
C THR A 371 5.86 -16.45 10.95
N SER A 372 6.28 -17.32 10.03
CA SER A 372 7.69 -17.45 9.63
C SER A 372 8.20 -16.19 8.92
N MET A 373 7.37 -15.55 8.09
CA MET A 373 7.71 -14.30 7.42
C MET A 373 7.82 -13.14 8.40
N TYR A 374 6.84 -12.98 9.31
CA TYR A 374 6.91 -12.01 10.40
C TYR A 374 8.14 -12.23 11.30
N LEU A 375 8.40 -13.49 11.69
CA LEU A 375 9.57 -13.86 12.47
C LEU A 375 10.87 -13.51 11.74
N GLY A 376 10.93 -13.71 10.41
CA GLY A 376 12.04 -13.24 9.58
C GLY A 376 12.28 -11.74 9.73
N GLY A 377 11.21 -10.93 9.67
CA GLY A 377 11.27 -9.49 9.93
C GLY A 377 11.85 -9.15 11.30
N GLU A 378 11.36 -9.79 12.37
CA GLU A 378 11.84 -9.56 13.74
C GLU A 378 13.28 -10.02 13.96
N ILE A 379 13.70 -11.12 13.32
CA ILE A 379 15.10 -11.59 13.35
C ILE A 379 16.01 -10.52 12.72
N PHE A 380 15.64 -9.96 11.57
CA PHE A 380 16.41 -8.92 10.93
C PHE A 380 16.41 -7.62 11.74
N ARG A 381 15.27 -7.24 12.30
CA ARG A 381 15.16 -6.10 13.23
C ARG A 381 16.11 -6.28 14.40
N TYR A 382 16.10 -7.42 15.08
CA TYR A 382 17.00 -7.71 16.18
C TYR A 382 18.47 -7.70 15.74
N ALA A 383 18.79 -8.28 14.58
CA ALA A 383 20.15 -8.31 14.05
C ALA A 383 20.71 -6.89 13.83
N VAL A 384 19.87 -5.96 13.37
CA VAL A 384 20.23 -4.55 13.09
C VAL A 384 20.29 -3.71 14.37
N THR A 385 19.27 -3.85 15.24
CA THR A 385 19.02 -2.90 16.34
C THR A 385 19.50 -3.41 17.70
N LYS A 386 19.59 -4.73 17.87
CA LYS A 386 19.75 -5.41 19.17
C LYS A 386 18.67 -5.03 20.19
N ASP A 387 17.49 -4.62 19.72
CA ASP A 387 16.34 -4.28 20.55
C ASP A 387 15.82 -5.52 21.33
N PRO A 388 15.78 -5.47 22.68
CA PRO A 388 15.27 -6.59 23.47
C PRO A 388 13.80 -6.93 23.20
N GLU A 389 12.96 -5.97 22.77
CA GLU A 389 11.58 -6.27 22.39
C GLU A 389 11.51 -7.09 21.10
N ALA A 390 12.37 -6.80 20.12
CA ALA A 390 12.47 -7.62 18.90
C ALA A 390 12.89 -9.06 19.25
N LEU A 391 13.84 -9.24 20.17
CA LEU A 391 14.25 -10.57 20.64
C LEU A 391 13.11 -11.31 21.34
N LYS A 392 12.28 -10.60 22.10
CA LYS A 392 11.10 -11.17 22.76
C LYS A 392 10.05 -11.61 21.75
N ASN A 393 9.77 -10.78 20.74
CA ASN A 393 8.87 -11.13 19.64
C ASN A 393 9.39 -12.36 18.86
N CYS A 394 10.70 -12.43 18.59
CA CYS A 394 11.31 -13.63 18.00
C CYS A 394 11.04 -14.90 18.82
N ARG A 395 11.12 -14.79 20.16
CA ARG A 395 10.88 -15.91 21.06
C ARG A 395 9.42 -16.35 21.03
N GLU A 396 8.48 -15.42 21.07
CA GLU A 396 7.04 -15.72 21.03
C GLU A 396 6.62 -16.39 19.71
N SER A 397 7.11 -15.89 18.57
CA SER A 397 6.83 -16.53 17.28
C SER A 397 7.53 -17.89 17.14
N LEU A 398 8.75 -18.06 17.67
CA LEU A 398 9.39 -19.37 17.72
C LEU A 398 8.60 -20.36 18.59
N ASP A 399 8.07 -19.92 19.73
CA ASP A 399 7.26 -20.75 20.61
C ASP A 399 6.00 -21.24 19.88
N ALA A 400 5.34 -20.39 19.09
CA ALA A 400 4.18 -20.78 18.27
C ALA A 400 4.57 -21.76 17.14
N LEU A 401 5.65 -21.49 16.41
CA LEU A 401 6.12 -22.38 15.34
C LEU A 401 6.59 -23.75 15.88
N GLU A 402 7.29 -23.78 17.02
CA GLU A 402 7.65 -25.05 17.69
C GLU A 402 6.40 -25.79 18.16
N ARG A 403 5.39 -25.06 18.61
CA ARG A 403 4.14 -25.65 19.07
C ARG A 403 3.42 -26.41 17.94
N LEU A 404 3.49 -25.94 16.69
CA LEU A 404 2.98 -26.68 15.52
C LEU A 404 3.55 -28.10 15.40
N TYR A 405 4.79 -28.34 15.83
CA TYR A 405 5.40 -29.67 15.81
C TYR A 405 5.00 -30.52 17.02
N SER A 406 4.89 -29.90 18.19
CA SER A 406 4.62 -30.64 19.43
C SER A 406 3.15 -31.03 19.60
N VAL A 407 2.21 -30.23 19.08
CA VAL A 407 0.76 -30.43 19.27
C VAL A 407 0.23 -31.68 18.55
N THR A 408 0.91 -32.10 17.48
CA THR A 408 0.51 -33.23 16.63
C THR A 408 0.83 -34.59 17.26
N GLY A 409 1.88 -34.65 18.10
CA GLY A 409 2.46 -35.91 18.58
C GLY A 409 3.20 -36.72 17.49
N ILE A 410 3.35 -36.19 16.27
CA ILE A 410 3.96 -36.88 15.14
C ILE A 410 5.39 -36.34 14.94
N PRO A 411 6.44 -37.16 15.16
CA PRO A 411 7.81 -36.67 15.07
C PRO A 411 8.15 -36.04 13.70
N GLY A 412 8.45 -34.74 13.71
CA GLY A 412 8.89 -33.97 12.55
C GLY A 412 7.79 -33.53 11.59
N PHE A 413 6.52 -33.77 11.93
CA PHE A 413 5.39 -33.23 11.18
C PHE A 413 4.79 -32.00 11.91
N PRO A 414 4.85 -30.81 11.32
CA PRO A 414 4.16 -29.64 11.83
C PRO A 414 2.68 -29.66 11.43
N ALA A 415 1.79 -29.22 12.33
CA ALA A 415 0.42 -28.82 11.99
C ALA A 415 0.41 -27.56 11.10
N ARG A 416 -0.74 -27.24 10.48
CA ARG A 416 -1.01 -25.95 9.81
C ARG A 416 -1.37 -24.85 10.81
N SER A 417 -2.12 -25.22 11.84
CA SER A 417 -2.58 -24.33 12.90
C SER A 417 -2.92 -25.13 14.16
N PHE A 418 -3.17 -24.43 15.26
CA PHE A 418 -3.79 -25.01 16.46
C PHE A 418 -4.72 -23.99 17.13
N GLU A 419 -5.73 -24.51 17.85
CA GLU A 419 -6.70 -23.70 18.59
C GLU A 419 -7.26 -24.48 19.79
N ARG A 420 -7.98 -23.77 20.67
CA ARG A 420 -8.64 -24.39 21.83
C ARG A 420 -9.67 -25.44 21.41
N SER A 421 -9.66 -26.55 22.14
CA SER A 421 -10.61 -27.65 21.92
C SER A 421 -12.06 -27.19 22.11
N GLY A 422 -12.96 -27.73 21.29
CA GLY A 422 -14.40 -27.47 21.35
C GLY A 422 -14.91 -26.47 20.30
N HIS A 423 -14.01 -25.87 19.53
CA HIS A 423 -14.34 -24.82 18.55
C HIS A 423 -14.23 -25.26 17.09
N ILE A 424 -13.92 -26.52 16.77
CA ILE A 424 -13.71 -27.02 15.38
C ILE A 424 -14.78 -26.56 14.38
N LYS A 425 -16.06 -26.48 14.78
CA LYS A 425 -17.17 -26.09 13.90
C LYS A 425 -17.14 -24.61 13.48
N GLU A 426 -16.42 -23.78 14.21
CA GLU A 426 -16.25 -22.34 13.97
C GLU A 426 -15.00 -22.05 13.13
N LEU A 427 -14.11 -23.05 12.96
CA LEU A 427 -12.82 -22.92 12.28
C LEU A 427 -12.93 -23.26 10.79
N SER A 428 -12.02 -22.67 10.02
CA SER A 428 -11.92 -22.94 8.58
C SER A 428 -11.52 -24.40 8.31
N ASP A 429 -12.11 -25.00 7.26
CA ASP A 429 -11.90 -26.40 6.87
C ASP A 429 -12.02 -27.37 8.07
N SER A 430 -13.14 -27.28 8.79
CA SER A 430 -13.41 -28.05 10.02
C SER A 430 -13.12 -29.56 9.90
N GLU A 431 -13.19 -30.13 8.69
CA GLU A 431 -12.88 -31.53 8.40
C GLU A 431 -11.39 -31.89 8.52
N ARG A 432 -10.49 -30.89 8.52
CA ARG A 432 -9.03 -31.08 8.63
C ARG A 432 -8.52 -31.05 10.06
N TRP A 433 -9.34 -30.63 11.01
CA TRP A 433 -8.95 -30.48 12.42
C TRP A 433 -8.94 -31.81 13.16
N GLN A 434 -7.91 -32.01 13.97
CA GLN A 434 -7.65 -33.21 14.74
C GLN A 434 -7.56 -32.85 16.23
N HIS A 435 -8.06 -33.74 17.09
CA HIS A 435 -7.86 -33.61 18.53
C HIS A 435 -6.41 -33.89 18.91
N SER A 436 -5.82 -33.01 19.73
CA SER A 436 -4.50 -33.29 20.30
C SER A 436 -4.61 -34.33 21.43
N ALA A 437 -3.48 -34.98 21.75
CA ALA A 437 -3.35 -35.74 22.99
C ALA A 437 -3.49 -34.83 24.23
N GLU A 438 -3.21 -33.54 24.06
CA GLU A 438 -3.48 -32.51 25.06
C GLU A 438 -4.93 -32.03 24.95
N LYS A 439 -5.76 -32.41 25.93
CA LYS A 439 -7.23 -32.29 25.89
C LYS A 439 -7.80 -30.89 25.60
N GLU A 440 -7.02 -29.83 25.83
CA GLU A 440 -7.44 -28.44 25.65
C GLU A 440 -7.14 -27.89 24.25
N TRP A 441 -6.63 -28.73 23.33
CA TRP A 441 -6.12 -28.30 22.03
C TRP A 441 -6.59 -29.18 20.88
N ASP A 442 -6.95 -28.53 19.77
CA ASP A 442 -7.14 -29.11 18.45
C ASP A 442 -6.08 -28.53 17.50
N TRP A 443 -5.73 -29.28 16.45
CA TRP A 443 -4.72 -28.87 15.48
C TRP A 443 -5.14 -29.20 14.04
N LYS A 444 -4.76 -28.34 13.10
CA LYS A 444 -5.15 -28.47 11.68
C LYS A 444 -4.11 -29.27 10.91
N SER A 445 -4.55 -30.33 10.23
CA SER A 445 -3.69 -31.22 9.42
C SER A 445 -3.45 -30.70 8.00
N THR A 446 -2.86 -31.54 7.13
CA THR A 446 -2.60 -31.30 5.69
C THR A 446 -1.62 -30.18 5.37
N THR A 447 -0.56 -30.08 6.17
CA THR A 447 0.49 -29.05 6.02
C THR A 447 1.09 -29.00 4.63
N SER A 448 1.13 -27.79 4.07
CA SER A 448 1.52 -27.53 2.69
C SER A 448 3.02 -27.23 2.58
N SER A 449 3.56 -27.26 1.36
CA SER A 449 5.00 -27.11 1.09
C SER A 449 5.52 -25.69 1.32
N ASP A 450 4.67 -24.69 1.18
CA ASP A 450 4.87 -23.28 1.51
C ASP A 450 5.15 -23.08 3.01
N GLU A 451 4.37 -23.71 3.89
CA GLU A 451 4.63 -23.73 5.34
C GLU A 451 6.03 -24.25 5.66
N VAL A 452 6.39 -25.38 5.04
CA VAL A 452 7.66 -26.07 5.29
C VAL A 452 8.85 -25.20 4.87
N ILE A 453 8.80 -24.57 3.69
CA ILE A 453 9.90 -23.71 3.24
C ILE A 453 10.00 -22.43 4.09
N GLY A 454 8.85 -21.86 4.52
CA GLY A 454 8.79 -20.75 5.46
C GLY A 454 9.47 -21.07 6.80
N HIS A 455 9.14 -22.21 7.39
CA HIS A 455 9.74 -22.68 8.64
C HIS A 455 11.27 -22.80 8.51
N VAL A 456 11.75 -23.43 7.44
CA VAL A 456 13.20 -23.62 7.23
C VAL A 456 13.91 -22.29 7.01
N PHE A 457 13.29 -21.32 6.32
CA PHE A 457 13.81 -19.96 6.22
C PHE A 457 13.96 -19.31 7.58
N ALA A 458 12.88 -19.24 8.37
CA ALA A 458 12.87 -18.54 9.65
C ALA A 458 13.83 -19.19 10.66
N PHE A 459 13.83 -20.52 10.76
CA PHE A 459 14.75 -21.24 11.64
C PHE A 459 16.21 -21.10 11.19
N GLY A 460 16.48 -21.11 9.88
CA GLY A 460 17.82 -20.91 9.34
C GLY A 460 18.36 -19.50 9.65
N ALA A 461 17.55 -18.47 9.38
CA ALA A 461 17.87 -17.09 9.71
C ALA A 461 18.09 -16.91 11.22
N MET A 462 17.25 -17.53 12.06
CA MET A 462 17.40 -17.47 13.51
C MET A 462 18.71 -18.11 13.99
N ALA A 463 19.00 -19.33 13.52
CA ALA A 463 20.22 -20.05 13.89
C ALA A 463 21.49 -19.28 13.49
N GLU A 464 21.45 -18.56 12.36
CA GLU A 464 22.54 -17.71 11.90
C GLU A 464 22.67 -16.41 12.73
N LEU A 465 21.56 -15.67 12.90
CA LEU A 465 21.60 -14.24 13.24
C LEU A 465 21.24 -13.88 14.68
N VAL A 466 20.51 -14.73 15.42
CA VAL A 466 20.00 -14.39 16.76
C VAL A 466 20.96 -14.87 17.84
N ASP A 467 21.62 -13.95 18.57
CA ASP A 467 22.64 -14.26 19.58
C ASP A 467 22.12 -14.88 20.90
N ASP A 468 20.99 -15.57 20.90
CA ASP A 468 20.45 -16.34 22.03
C ASP A 468 20.73 -17.84 21.84
N PRO A 469 21.61 -18.47 22.66
CA PRO A 469 22.00 -19.87 22.47
C PRO A 469 20.83 -20.87 22.55
N SER A 470 19.79 -20.56 23.33
CA SER A 470 18.62 -21.44 23.47
C SER A 470 17.80 -21.44 22.19
N MET A 471 17.50 -20.24 21.66
CA MET A 471 16.76 -20.11 20.40
C MET A 471 17.52 -20.71 19.22
N LYS A 472 18.85 -20.48 19.12
CA LYS A 472 19.67 -21.14 18.09
C LYS A 472 19.55 -22.67 18.17
N LYS A 473 19.69 -23.24 19.37
CA LYS A 473 19.60 -24.69 19.55
C LYS A 473 18.23 -25.25 19.17
N ARG A 474 17.14 -24.57 19.56
CA ARG A 474 15.76 -24.94 19.22
C ARG A 474 15.51 -24.88 17.71
N ALA A 475 15.90 -23.79 17.06
CA ALA A 475 15.78 -23.63 15.60
C ALA A 475 16.51 -24.74 14.83
N VAL A 476 17.76 -25.07 15.20
CA VAL A 476 18.52 -26.17 14.57
C VAL A 476 17.87 -27.53 14.82
N ALA A 477 17.31 -27.76 16.01
CA ALA A 477 16.58 -28.99 16.31
C ALA A 477 15.29 -29.12 15.50
N LEU A 478 14.56 -28.02 15.25
CA LEU A 478 13.34 -28.02 14.44
C LEU A 478 13.66 -28.30 12.96
N ILE A 479 14.71 -27.67 12.40
CA ILE A 479 15.20 -27.98 11.04
C ILE A 479 15.53 -29.47 10.92
N ASP A 480 16.28 -30.02 11.88
CA ASP A 480 16.71 -31.41 11.85
C ASP A 480 15.53 -32.39 12.01
N THR A 481 14.56 -32.07 12.87
CA THR A 481 13.37 -32.89 13.10
C THR A 481 12.51 -32.94 11.84
N LEU A 482 12.20 -31.79 11.25
CA LEU A 482 11.44 -31.69 10.00
C LEU A 482 12.13 -32.43 8.84
N MET A 483 13.41 -32.15 8.61
CA MET A 483 14.12 -32.76 7.48
C MET A 483 14.40 -34.25 7.69
N SER A 484 14.52 -34.72 8.94
CA SER A 484 14.59 -36.14 9.24
C SER A 484 13.29 -36.85 8.86
N HIS A 485 12.14 -36.25 9.14
CA HIS A 485 10.84 -36.79 8.75
C HIS A 485 10.74 -36.92 7.22
N ILE A 486 11.01 -35.83 6.49
CA ILE A 486 10.93 -35.82 5.02
C ILE A 486 11.89 -36.85 4.40
N VAL A 487 13.15 -36.90 4.83
CA VAL A 487 14.14 -37.85 4.27
C VAL A 487 13.80 -39.30 4.61
N LYS A 488 13.33 -39.59 5.84
CA LYS A 488 12.91 -40.94 6.26
C LYS A 488 11.72 -41.42 5.43
N ASN A 489 10.81 -40.53 5.08
CA ASN A 489 9.59 -40.83 4.34
C ASN A 489 9.75 -40.60 2.83
N ASN A 490 10.93 -40.90 2.28
CA ASN A 490 11.19 -40.86 0.84
C ASN A 490 10.83 -39.52 0.16
N LEU A 491 11.12 -38.41 0.85
CA LEU A 491 10.89 -37.04 0.41
C LEU A 491 9.41 -36.64 0.33
N TYR A 492 8.57 -37.29 1.14
CA TYR A 492 7.19 -36.91 1.39
C TYR A 492 7.02 -36.40 2.83
N LEU A 493 6.18 -35.40 3.01
CA LEU A 493 5.67 -35.00 4.32
C LEU A 493 4.46 -35.87 4.62
N ILE A 494 4.62 -36.83 5.53
CA ILE A 494 3.59 -37.82 5.88
C ILE A 494 2.77 -37.32 7.07
N ASP A 495 1.46 -37.28 6.88
CA ASP A 495 0.48 -36.77 7.83
C ASP A 495 0.03 -37.84 8.85
N PHE A 496 -0.90 -37.47 9.75
CA PHE A 496 -1.43 -38.35 10.81
C PHE A 496 -2.09 -39.62 10.30
N ASP A 497 -2.62 -39.60 9.07
CA ASP A 497 -3.28 -40.76 8.45
C ASP A 497 -2.27 -41.72 7.78
N GLY A 498 -0.97 -41.42 7.87
CA GLY A 498 0.10 -42.20 7.27
C GLY A 498 0.29 -41.97 5.76
N LYS A 499 -0.39 -40.99 5.16
CA LYS A 499 -0.25 -40.66 3.74
C LYS A 499 0.48 -39.33 3.53
N PRO A 500 1.04 -39.09 2.34
CA PRO A 500 1.58 -37.77 2.01
C PRO A 500 0.50 -36.70 2.07
N THR A 501 0.86 -35.53 2.60
CA THR A 501 0.07 -34.30 2.44
C THR A 501 -0.12 -33.97 0.96
N MET A 502 -1.08 -33.09 0.65
CA MET A 502 -1.40 -32.73 -0.74
C MET A 502 -0.17 -32.17 -1.48
N TRP A 503 0.54 -31.24 -0.84
CA TRP A 503 1.60 -30.44 -1.46
C TRP A 503 3.01 -30.75 -0.96
N GLY A 504 3.18 -31.39 0.21
CA GLY A 504 4.48 -31.76 0.76
C GLY A 504 5.12 -32.96 0.07
N LYS A 505 5.45 -32.82 -1.23
CA LYS A 505 5.94 -33.88 -2.10
C LYS A 505 7.17 -33.43 -2.89
N TRP A 506 8.33 -34.02 -2.60
CA TRP A 506 9.60 -33.71 -3.27
C TRP A 506 10.30 -34.93 -3.84
N ASN A 507 9.59 -36.06 -3.91
CA ASN A 507 10.11 -37.29 -4.46
C ASN A 507 10.37 -37.19 -5.98
N PRO A 508 11.47 -37.76 -6.51
CA PRO A 508 11.80 -37.70 -7.93
C PRO A 508 10.71 -38.19 -8.89
N GLU A 509 9.92 -39.21 -8.51
CA GLU A 509 8.84 -39.73 -9.35
C GLU A 509 7.73 -38.69 -9.53
N TYR A 510 7.37 -37.99 -8.45
CA TYR A 510 6.39 -36.91 -8.49
C TYR A 510 6.94 -35.67 -9.23
N VAL A 511 8.11 -35.18 -8.81
CA VAL A 511 8.68 -33.92 -9.33
C VAL A 511 9.01 -34.01 -10.82
N ASN A 512 9.54 -35.14 -11.29
CA ASN A 512 9.90 -35.31 -12.70
C ASN A 512 8.76 -35.82 -13.59
N ALA A 513 7.60 -36.17 -13.02
CA ALA A 513 6.39 -36.45 -13.80
C ALA A 513 5.87 -35.17 -14.48
N PHE A 514 6.07 -34.01 -13.88
CA PHE A 514 5.72 -32.73 -14.48
C PHE A 514 6.57 -32.43 -15.73
N PRO A 515 5.96 -31.90 -16.80
CA PRO A 515 6.68 -31.31 -17.92
C PRO A 515 7.65 -30.22 -17.47
N ILE A 516 8.72 -30.00 -18.25
CA ILE A 516 9.81 -29.08 -17.88
C ILE A 516 9.39 -27.60 -17.76
N ASN A 517 8.25 -27.24 -18.35
CA ASN A 517 7.64 -25.91 -18.36
C ASN A 517 6.56 -25.72 -17.28
N VAL A 518 6.22 -26.74 -16.50
CA VAL A 518 5.34 -26.59 -15.33
C VAL A 518 6.19 -26.15 -14.13
N GLY A 519 5.74 -25.09 -13.44
CA GLY A 519 6.45 -24.42 -12.35
C GLY A 519 6.92 -25.36 -11.24
N ASP A 520 6.03 -26.24 -10.78
CA ASP A 520 6.24 -27.22 -9.72
C ASP A 520 7.53 -28.03 -9.86
N ARG A 521 7.92 -28.39 -11.09
CA ARG A 521 9.12 -29.19 -11.31
C ARG A 521 10.37 -28.45 -10.85
N LYS A 522 10.49 -27.18 -11.23
CA LYS A 522 11.62 -26.32 -10.83
C LYS A 522 11.48 -25.94 -9.36
N LEU A 523 10.26 -25.65 -8.90
CA LEU A 523 9.99 -25.17 -7.54
C LEU A 523 10.33 -26.23 -6.51
N ASN A 524 9.77 -27.42 -6.65
CA ASN A 524 9.97 -28.51 -5.71
C ASN A 524 11.43 -28.97 -5.70
N SER A 525 12.12 -28.97 -6.85
CA SER A 525 13.57 -29.22 -6.91
C SER A 525 14.36 -28.16 -6.12
N SER A 526 13.98 -26.89 -6.23
CA SER A 526 14.65 -25.77 -5.55
C SER A 526 14.43 -25.80 -4.04
N ASN A 527 13.19 -26.01 -3.61
CA ASN A 527 12.81 -26.05 -2.20
C ASN A 527 13.52 -27.19 -1.46
N ILE A 528 13.42 -28.42 -1.95
CA ILE A 528 14.03 -29.56 -1.23
C ILE A 528 15.54 -29.47 -1.16
N VAL A 529 16.21 -28.99 -2.21
CA VAL A 529 17.66 -28.76 -2.16
C VAL A 529 18.00 -27.64 -1.19
N SER A 530 17.26 -26.52 -1.21
CA SER A 530 17.43 -25.43 -0.23
C SER A 530 17.32 -25.93 1.21
N MET A 531 16.28 -26.73 1.50
CA MET A 531 16.03 -27.26 2.83
C MET A 531 17.11 -28.26 3.28
N LEU A 532 17.54 -29.16 2.41
CA LEU A 532 18.62 -30.11 2.70
C LEU A 532 19.97 -29.41 2.93
N GLN A 533 20.29 -28.36 2.15
CA GLN A 533 21.50 -27.57 2.36
C GLN A 533 21.47 -26.85 3.70
N THR A 534 20.34 -26.23 4.03
CA THR A 534 20.13 -25.54 5.31
C THR A 534 20.30 -26.51 6.49
N ALA A 535 19.66 -27.69 6.41
CA ALA A 535 19.83 -28.72 7.44
C ALA A 535 21.27 -29.21 7.56
N TYR A 536 21.97 -29.45 6.44
CA TYR A 536 23.39 -29.81 6.49
C TYR A 536 24.25 -28.71 7.12
N HIS A 537 24.01 -27.45 6.74
CA HIS A 537 24.80 -26.31 7.19
C HIS A 537 24.86 -26.22 8.72
N PHE A 538 23.72 -26.38 9.39
CA PHE A 538 23.64 -26.27 10.85
C PHE A 538 23.88 -27.57 11.60
N THR A 539 23.44 -28.72 11.06
CA THR A 539 23.55 -30.01 11.78
C THR A 539 24.84 -30.76 11.49
N LYS A 540 25.50 -30.47 10.35
CA LYS A 540 26.62 -31.23 9.78
C LYS A 540 26.34 -32.73 9.56
N LYS A 541 25.08 -33.16 9.57
CA LYS A 541 24.71 -34.56 9.32
C LYS A 541 24.83 -34.89 7.83
N GLU A 542 25.79 -35.73 7.48
CA GLU A 542 26.11 -36.09 6.09
C GLU A 542 24.93 -36.65 5.29
N LYS A 543 23.93 -37.26 5.94
CA LYS A 543 22.70 -37.74 5.28
C LYS A 543 22.01 -36.66 4.43
N TYR A 544 22.04 -35.39 4.86
CA TYR A 544 21.39 -34.29 4.14
C TYR A 544 22.18 -33.88 2.90
N LYS A 545 23.50 -33.71 3.04
CA LYS A 545 24.39 -33.40 1.92
C LYS A 545 24.41 -34.52 0.88
N ALA A 546 24.50 -35.76 1.32
CA ALA A 546 24.46 -36.93 0.44
C ALA A 546 23.15 -36.98 -0.36
N LYS A 547 22.01 -36.77 0.30
CA LYS A 547 20.71 -36.74 -0.38
C LYS A 547 20.57 -35.57 -1.35
N ALA A 548 21.07 -34.38 -1.00
CA ALA A 548 21.06 -33.22 -1.91
C ALA A 548 21.86 -33.50 -3.21
N PHE A 549 23.06 -34.06 -3.09
CA PHE A 549 23.87 -34.44 -4.27
C PHE A 549 23.27 -35.62 -5.04
N GLU A 550 22.64 -36.58 -4.37
CA GLU A 550 21.92 -37.66 -5.03
C GLU A 550 20.81 -37.11 -5.93
N LEU A 551 19.96 -36.22 -5.40
CA LEU A 551 18.88 -35.58 -6.16
C LEU A 551 19.41 -34.77 -7.34
N MET A 552 20.44 -33.97 -7.11
CA MET A 552 21.05 -33.14 -8.16
C MET A 552 21.69 -33.97 -9.28
N ASN A 553 22.45 -35.01 -8.92
CA ASN A 553 23.29 -35.74 -9.88
C ASN A 553 22.56 -36.92 -10.55
N LYS A 554 21.65 -37.61 -9.83
CA LYS A 554 20.97 -38.81 -10.33
C LYS A 554 19.56 -38.54 -10.83
N HIS A 555 18.87 -37.56 -10.23
CA HIS A 555 17.46 -37.29 -10.53
C HIS A 555 17.23 -35.98 -11.30
N GLY A 556 18.30 -35.32 -11.75
CA GLY A 556 18.22 -34.14 -12.61
C GLY A 556 17.79 -32.86 -11.89
N TYR A 557 17.79 -32.81 -10.55
CA TYR A 557 17.29 -31.63 -9.83
C TYR A 557 18.18 -30.40 -10.06
N PHE A 558 19.47 -30.59 -10.32
CA PHE A 558 20.34 -29.47 -10.70
C PHE A 558 19.86 -28.83 -12.00
N GLU A 559 19.55 -29.63 -13.01
CA GLU A 559 19.01 -29.13 -14.28
C GLU A 559 17.65 -28.45 -14.08
N ASN A 560 16.75 -29.07 -13.32
CA ASN A 560 15.43 -28.49 -13.00
C ASN A 560 15.58 -27.09 -12.39
N MET A 561 16.40 -26.95 -11.34
CA MET A 561 16.63 -25.66 -10.67
C MET A 561 17.27 -24.62 -11.61
N MET A 562 18.16 -25.05 -12.52
CA MET A 562 18.93 -24.15 -13.39
C MET A 562 18.20 -23.74 -14.68
N ARG A 563 16.99 -24.26 -14.91
CA ARG A 563 16.18 -23.91 -16.08
C ARG A 563 15.70 -22.46 -15.97
N SER A 564 15.77 -21.69 -17.05
CA SER A 564 15.30 -20.29 -17.04
C SER A 564 13.80 -20.22 -16.74
N MET A 565 13.39 -19.22 -15.97
CA MET A 565 11.99 -18.90 -15.67
C MET A 565 11.17 -18.62 -16.93
N LYS A 566 11.81 -18.19 -18.03
CA LYS A 566 11.14 -18.01 -19.33
C LYS A 566 10.58 -19.30 -19.92
N VAL A 567 11.00 -20.46 -19.42
CA VAL A 567 10.45 -21.75 -19.85
C VAL A 567 9.14 -22.06 -19.14
N ILE A 568 8.86 -21.44 -17.99
CA ILE A 568 7.62 -21.68 -17.25
C ILE A 568 6.43 -21.13 -18.04
N GLY A 569 5.41 -21.97 -18.23
CA GLY A 569 4.26 -21.67 -19.07
C GLY A 569 3.23 -22.80 -19.05
N GLN A 570 2.22 -22.69 -19.92
CA GLN A 570 1.16 -23.70 -20.04
C GLN A 570 1.73 -25.07 -20.39
N ALA A 571 1.27 -26.12 -19.70
CA ALA A 571 1.63 -27.48 -20.01
C ALA A 571 1.29 -27.85 -21.47
N PRO A 572 2.07 -28.75 -22.09
CA PRO A 572 1.74 -29.30 -23.40
C PRO A 572 0.32 -29.88 -23.48
N ALA A 573 -0.30 -29.86 -24.66
CA ALA A 573 -1.67 -30.35 -24.84
C ALA A 573 -1.83 -31.84 -24.49
N ASP A 574 -0.78 -32.63 -24.65
CA ASP A 574 -0.68 -34.05 -24.33
C ASP A 574 -0.24 -34.35 -22.88
N ALA A 575 -0.01 -33.32 -22.06
CA ALA A 575 0.24 -33.49 -20.64
C ALA A 575 -1.01 -34.01 -19.90
N ASP A 576 -0.80 -34.59 -18.72
CA ASP A 576 -1.89 -35.02 -17.85
C ASP A 576 -2.68 -33.81 -17.29
N GLU A 577 -3.90 -34.08 -16.82
CA GLU A 577 -4.80 -33.03 -16.32
C GLU A 577 -4.27 -32.31 -15.08
N HIS A 578 -3.46 -32.98 -14.24
CA HIS A 578 -2.85 -32.33 -13.08
C HIS A 578 -1.82 -31.30 -13.54
N SER A 579 -0.94 -31.66 -14.47
CA SER A 579 0.02 -30.73 -15.09
C SER A 579 -0.64 -29.52 -15.76
N LYS A 580 -1.78 -29.72 -16.44
CA LYS A 580 -2.57 -28.63 -17.03
C LYS A 580 -3.16 -27.72 -15.96
N HIS A 581 -3.71 -28.29 -14.89
CA HIS A 581 -4.27 -27.51 -13.79
C HIS A 581 -3.20 -26.68 -13.07
N MET A 582 -2.01 -27.24 -12.87
CA MET A 582 -0.86 -26.54 -12.25
C MET A 582 -0.21 -25.49 -13.17
N SER A 583 -0.73 -25.27 -14.38
CA SER A 583 -0.16 -24.33 -15.37
C SER A 583 -1.23 -23.54 -16.12
N ASP A 584 -2.35 -23.24 -15.45
CA ASP A 584 -3.43 -22.39 -15.99
C ASP A 584 -3.11 -20.88 -15.94
N GLY A 585 -1.99 -20.52 -15.30
CA GLY A 585 -1.45 -19.18 -15.19
C GLY A 585 -0.16 -19.19 -14.37
N TRP A 586 0.47 -18.03 -14.26
CA TRP A 586 1.58 -17.84 -13.33
C TRP A 586 1.07 -17.91 -11.88
N ASN A 587 1.66 -18.81 -11.09
CA ASN A 587 1.31 -18.95 -9.68
C ASN A 587 2.22 -18.11 -8.81
N HIS A 588 1.72 -16.99 -8.29
CA HIS A 588 2.50 -16.07 -7.46
C HIS A 588 2.87 -16.65 -6.08
N SER A 589 2.20 -17.72 -5.63
CA SER A 589 2.63 -18.47 -4.44
C SER A 589 3.95 -19.20 -4.68
N ASP A 590 4.26 -19.61 -5.91
CA ASP A 590 5.54 -20.21 -6.24
C ASP A 590 6.67 -19.20 -6.03
N ASP A 591 6.45 -17.92 -6.41
CA ASP A 591 7.43 -16.85 -6.26
C ASP A 591 7.82 -16.66 -4.80
N GLU A 592 6.82 -16.60 -3.92
CA GLU A 592 7.03 -16.52 -2.48
C GLU A 592 7.87 -17.67 -1.93
N MET A 593 7.51 -18.90 -2.30
CA MET A 593 8.25 -20.09 -1.89
C MET A 593 9.70 -20.06 -2.41
N TYR A 594 9.93 -19.63 -3.64
CA TYR A 594 11.29 -19.48 -4.18
C TYR A 594 12.10 -18.46 -3.40
N PHE A 595 11.59 -17.24 -3.23
CA PHE A 595 12.37 -16.15 -2.64
C PHE A 595 12.66 -16.39 -1.16
N VAL A 596 11.68 -16.87 -0.40
CA VAL A 596 11.88 -17.33 0.98
C VAL A 596 12.92 -18.46 1.02
N GLY A 597 12.81 -19.43 0.10
CA GLY A 597 13.76 -20.54 -0.03
C GLY A 597 15.17 -20.12 -0.49
N TYR A 598 15.33 -19.00 -1.19
CA TYR A 598 16.62 -18.57 -1.72
C TYR A 598 17.61 -18.16 -0.63
N TRP A 599 17.13 -17.76 0.55
CA TRP A 599 17.99 -17.53 1.72
C TRP A 599 18.85 -18.76 2.00
N GLY A 600 18.22 -19.92 2.18
CA GLY A 600 18.91 -21.19 2.43
C GLY A 600 19.69 -21.70 1.22
N LEU A 601 19.12 -21.57 0.02
CA LEU A 601 19.75 -22.07 -1.21
C LEU A 601 21.07 -21.36 -1.50
N TYR A 602 21.10 -20.03 -1.37
CA TYR A 602 22.25 -19.22 -1.74
C TYR A 602 23.26 -19.06 -0.59
N ARG A 603 22.81 -18.74 0.62
CA ARG A 603 23.73 -18.47 1.75
C ARG A 603 24.45 -19.74 2.22
N TYR A 604 23.76 -20.87 2.17
CA TYR A 604 24.26 -22.16 2.66
C TYR A 604 24.62 -23.14 1.54
N ALA A 605 24.89 -22.63 0.34
CA ALA A 605 25.32 -23.44 -0.81
C ALA A 605 26.49 -24.37 -0.43
N LEU A 606 26.43 -25.63 -0.88
CA LEU A 606 27.41 -26.66 -0.51
C LEU A 606 28.83 -26.40 -1.04
N ASN A 607 28.96 -25.55 -2.07
CA ASN A 607 30.23 -25.09 -2.63
C ASN A 607 30.03 -23.81 -3.47
N ASP A 608 31.14 -23.16 -3.82
CA ASP A 608 31.14 -21.90 -4.56
C ASP A 608 30.59 -22.02 -5.99
N THR A 609 30.79 -23.18 -6.64
CA THR A 609 30.23 -23.44 -7.99
C THR A 609 28.71 -23.41 -7.95
N LEU A 610 28.09 -24.09 -6.99
CA LEU A 610 26.65 -24.06 -6.78
C LEU A 610 26.18 -22.67 -6.40
N LYS A 611 26.89 -21.98 -5.50
CA LYS A 611 26.56 -20.60 -5.10
C LYS A 611 26.51 -19.64 -6.29
N ALA A 612 27.49 -19.72 -7.19
CA ALA A 612 27.53 -18.90 -8.40
C ALA A 612 26.35 -19.20 -9.34
N ARG A 613 25.98 -20.48 -9.48
CA ARG A 613 24.84 -20.92 -10.28
C ARG A 613 23.49 -20.51 -9.67
N TYR A 614 23.32 -20.63 -8.35
CA TYR A 614 22.14 -20.14 -7.65
C TYR A 614 21.97 -18.64 -7.79
N LYS A 615 23.06 -17.85 -7.68
CA LYS A 615 23.01 -16.41 -7.97
C LYS A 615 22.45 -16.13 -9.37
N GLN A 616 22.91 -16.86 -10.40
CA GLN A 616 22.40 -16.68 -11.76
C GLN A 616 20.89 -16.94 -11.85
N GLN A 617 20.38 -17.97 -11.16
CA GLN A 617 18.96 -18.29 -11.17
C GLN A 617 18.10 -17.31 -10.39
N ILE A 618 18.58 -16.82 -9.24
CA ILE A 618 17.88 -15.77 -8.48
C ILE A 618 17.72 -14.52 -9.35
N LEU A 619 18.78 -14.15 -10.10
CA LEU A 619 18.72 -13.01 -11.01
C LEU A 619 17.80 -13.28 -12.21
N ASP A 620 17.80 -14.49 -12.78
CA ASP A 620 16.87 -14.87 -13.85
C ASP A 620 15.41 -14.80 -13.38
N HIS A 621 15.12 -15.25 -12.17
CA HIS A 621 13.79 -15.14 -11.57
C HIS A 621 13.39 -13.69 -11.30
N TRP A 622 14.25 -12.94 -10.61
CA TRP A 622 14.02 -11.51 -10.37
C TRP A 622 13.70 -10.75 -11.66
N GLN A 623 14.38 -11.04 -12.78
CA GLN A 623 14.08 -10.39 -14.07
C GLN A 623 12.63 -10.60 -14.56
N VAL A 624 11.98 -11.71 -14.21
CA VAL A 624 10.58 -11.97 -14.56
C VAL A 624 9.63 -11.23 -13.62
N GLU A 625 10.01 -11.06 -12.35
CA GLU A 625 9.20 -10.38 -11.31
C GLU A 625 9.26 -8.85 -11.36
N ARG A 626 10.24 -8.25 -12.03
CA ARG A 626 10.42 -6.77 -12.09
C ARG A 626 9.15 -5.97 -12.40
N PRO A 627 8.26 -6.40 -13.33
CA PRO A 627 7.05 -5.63 -13.65
C PRO A 627 6.13 -5.39 -12.45
N GLU A 628 6.13 -6.27 -11.45
CA GLU A 628 5.28 -6.16 -10.25
C GLU A 628 5.81 -5.18 -9.21
N LYS A 629 7.08 -4.77 -9.33
CA LYS A 629 7.77 -3.89 -8.38
C LYS A 629 7.65 -4.39 -6.93
N GLU A 630 7.71 -5.69 -6.75
CA GLU A 630 7.51 -6.35 -5.46
C GLU A 630 8.68 -6.02 -4.51
N GLY A 631 8.37 -5.50 -3.32
CA GLY A 631 9.36 -4.99 -2.38
C GLY A 631 10.25 -6.08 -1.78
N ALA A 632 9.68 -7.21 -1.37
CA ALA A 632 10.41 -8.34 -0.81
C ALA A 632 11.32 -8.99 -1.86
N TRP A 633 10.85 -9.30 -3.07
CA TRP A 633 11.63 -9.98 -4.13
C TRP A 633 12.85 -9.17 -4.56
N ASN A 634 12.69 -7.85 -4.65
CA ASN A 634 13.79 -6.93 -4.90
C ASN A 634 14.82 -6.97 -3.75
N ILE A 635 14.38 -6.91 -2.49
CA ILE A 635 15.28 -6.95 -1.31
C ILE A 635 15.96 -8.32 -1.15
N PHE A 636 15.24 -9.43 -1.37
CA PHE A 636 15.83 -10.77 -1.38
C PHE A 636 16.92 -10.88 -2.46
N THR A 637 16.71 -10.29 -3.63
CA THR A 637 17.71 -10.27 -4.71
C THR A 637 19.01 -9.57 -4.28
N ALA A 638 18.92 -8.54 -3.43
CA ALA A 638 20.08 -7.82 -2.91
C ALA A 638 21.06 -8.71 -2.14
N MET A 639 20.60 -9.80 -1.51
CA MET A 639 21.45 -10.73 -0.76
C MET A 639 22.52 -11.41 -1.63
N THR A 640 22.32 -11.44 -2.95
CA THR A 640 23.28 -11.99 -3.92
C THR A 640 24.49 -11.08 -4.17
N GLY A 641 24.47 -9.85 -3.64
CA GLY A 641 25.44 -8.79 -3.94
C GLY A 641 25.30 -8.25 -5.37
N ALA A 642 24.11 -8.34 -5.96
CA ALA A 642 23.82 -7.72 -7.26
C ALA A 642 23.82 -6.19 -7.13
N LYS A 643 24.46 -5.49 -8.07
CA LYS A 643 24.52 -4.02 -8.04
C LYS A 643 23.17 -3.38 -8.36
N ASP A 644 22.40 -4.05 -9.21
CA ASP A 644 21.06 -3.66 -9.59
C ASP A 644 20.10 -4.75 -9.14
N PHE A 645 19.02 -4.33 -8.49
CA PHE A 645 17.96 -5.16 -7.92
C PHE A 645 16.66 -4.37 -7.74
N ASP A 646 16.48 -3.26 -8.48
CA ASP A 646 15.30 -2.38 -8.38
C ASP A 646 15.06 -1.80 -6.97
N LEU A 647 16.14 -1.28 -6.33
CA LEU A 647 16.07 -0.66 -5.01
C LEU A 647 15.06 0.51 -4.93
N LYS A 648 14.90 1.28 -6.02
CA LYS A 648 13.98 2.42 -6.03
C LYS A 648 12.53 1.94 -5.99
N GLU A 649 12.24 0.85 -6.67
CA GLU A 649 10.94 0.19 -6.73
C GLU A 649 10.60 -0.45 -5.39
N ALA A 650 11.58 -1.08 -4.73
CA ALA A 650 11.40 -1.59 -3.36
C ALA A 650 11.09 -0.47 -2.36
N VAL A 651 11.79 0.66 -2.44
CA VAL A 651 11.53 1.83 -1.58
C VAL A 651 10.17 2.45 -1.91
N TRP A 652 9.83 2.58 -3.20
CA TRP A 652 8.52 3.05 -3.65
C TRP A 652 7.40 2.15 -3.10
N TYR A 653 7.54 0.83 -3.17
CA TYR A 653 6.62 -0.12 -2.55
C TYR A 653 6.43 0.17 -1.05
N LEU A 654 7.53 0.34 -0.30
CA LEU A 654 7.47 0.59 1.14
C LEU A 654 6.85 1.96 1.48
N GLN A 655 7.11 2.99 0.66
CA GLN A 655 6.59 4.35 0.85
C GLN A 655 5.10 4.44 0.50
N GLU A 656 4.68 3.92 -0.65
CA GLU A 656 3.29 3.99 -1.12
C GLU A 656 2.38 2.94 -0.45
N HIS A 657 2.90 1.95 0.28
CA HIS A 657 2.03 1.01 1.01
C HIS A 657 1.10 1.76 1.99
N PRO A 658 -0.22 1.59 1.97
CA PRO A 658 -1.10 2.41 2.80
C PRO A 658 -0.88 2.12 4.29
N LEU A 659 -1.13 3.12 5.16
CA LEU A 659 -1.20 2.88 6.61
C LEU A 659 -2.46 2.08 7.01
N ASP A 660 -3.50 2.18 6.19
CA ASP A 660 -4.75 1.43 6.32
C ASP A 660 -4.62 0.09 5.58
N LEU A 661 -4.45 -1.00 6.34
CA LEU A 661 -4.36 -2.38 5.82
C LEU A 661 -5.70 -3.13 5.85
N ILE A 662 -6.80 -2.41 6.02
CA ILE A 662 -8.14 -2.99 5.96
C ILE A 662 -8.44 -3.42 4.52
N ASP A 663 -9.10 -4.57 4.43
CA ASP A 663 -9.55 -5.20 3.20
C ASP A 663 -10.78 -4.46 2.66
N TRP A 664 -10.53 -3.39 1.91
CA TRP A 664 -11.55 -2.59 1.25
C TRP A 664 -11.83 -3.09 -0.18
N ASN A 665 -13.06 -2.90 -0.66
CA ASN A 665 -13.37 -3.05 -2.08
C ASN A 665 -12.56 -2.05 -2.90
N ILE A 666 -12.02 -2.49 -4.03
CA ILE A 666 -11.21 -1.67 -4.92
C ILE A 666 -11.66 -1.86 -6.36
N LYS A 667 -11.64 -0.78 -7.14
CA LYS A 667 -11.94 -0.81 -8.56
C LYS A 667 -11.03 0.15 -9.31
N ASN A 668 -10.31 -0.38 -10.30
CA ASN A 668 -9.45 0.39 -11.20
C ASN A 668 -9.74 0.12 -12.67
N SER A 669 -10.52 -0.92 -13.01
CA SER A 669 -10.83 -1.28 -14.40
C SER A 669 -11.55 -0.20 -15.20
N HIS A 670 -12.20 0.77 -14.53
CA HIS A 670 -12.87 1.89 -15.19
C HIS A 670 -11.94 3.04 -15.56
N ARG A 671 -10.68 3.03 -15.08
CA ARG A 671 -9.74 4.13 -15.25
C ARG A 671 -9.33 4.30 -16.71
N LYS A 672 -9.28 5.55 -17.17
CA LYS A 672 -8.86 5.89 -18.54
C LYS A 672 -7.41 6.34 -18.63
N ASP A 673 -6.74 6.56 -17.50
CA ASP A 673 -5.35 7.00 -17.44
C ASP A 673 -4.34 5.85 -17.53
N ILE A 674 -4.79 4.60 -17.35
CA ILE A 674 -3.96 3.39 -17.41
C ILE A 674 -3.91 2.79 -18.83
N GLU A 675 -2.82 2.08 -19.14
CA GLU A 675 -2.64 1.33 -20.39
C GLU A 675 -2.87 -0.16 -20.13
N LEU A 676 -3.97 -0.71 -20.64
CA LEU A 676 -4.26 -2.14 -20.63
C LEU A 676 -3.39 -2.88 -21.67
N ILE A 677 -3.03 -4.12 -21.37
CA ILE A 677 -2.29 -5.00 -22.29
C ILE A 677 -3.06 -6.28 -22.60
N GLU A 678 -2.63 -6.98 -23.65
CA GLU A 678 -3.23 -8.25 -24.05
C GLU A 678 -3.08 -9.34 -22.96
N PRO A 679 -4.07 -10.24 -22.83
CA PRO A 679 -3.98 -11.38 -21.92
C PRO A 679 -2.70 -12.18 -22.13
N ASN A 680 -2.08 -12.59 -21.03
CA ASN A 680 -0.80 -13.29 -21.02
C ASN A 680 -0.75 -14.29 -19.85
N PHE A 681 0.23 -15.19 -19.88
CA PHE A 681 0.38 -16.25 -18.87
C PHE A 681 0.51 -15.72 -17.43
N ARG A 682 1.14 -14.54 -17.26
CA ARG A 682 1.27 -13.89 -15.95
C ARG A 682 0.00 -13.21 -15.45
N ARG A 683 -1.05 -13.15 -16.28
CA ARG A 683 -2.27 -12.38 -15.98
C ARG A 683 -1.94 -10.91 -15.64
N GLN A 684 -0.89 -10.36 -16.26
CA GLN A 684 -0.56 -8.94 -16.17
C GLN A 684 -1.59 -8.14 -16.98
N THR A 685 -2.35 -7.24 -16.34
CA THR A 685 -3.47 -6.51 -16.96
C THR A 685 -3.06 -5.14 -17.51
N THR A 686 -2.06 -4.50 -16.91
CA THR A 686 -1.59 -3.15 -17.28
C THR A 686 -0.11 -3.13 -17.63
N ARG A 687 0.30 -2.12 -18.40
CA ARG A 687 1.71 -1.88 -18.74
C ARG A 687 2.56 -1.61 -17.50
N GLU A 688 2.04 -0.83 -16.56
CA GLU A 688 2.68 -0.48 -15.29
C GLU A 688 1.78 -0.90 -14.13
N VAL A 689 2.37 -1.48 -13.09
CA VAL A 689 1.65 -1.79 -11.84
C VAL A 689 1.21 -0.52 -11.14
N LEU A 690 -0.01 -0.53 -10.59
CA LEU A 690 -0.54 0.60 -9.82
C LEU A 690 0.12 0.71 -8.44
N PRO A 691 0.17 1.93 -7.86
CA PRO A 691 0.61 2.13 -6.48
C PRO A 691 -0.09 1.20 -5.47
N PRO A 692 0.62 0.67 -4.47
CA PRO A 692 0.04 -0.17 -3.42
C PRO A 692 -1.22 0.40 -2.73
N ASP A 693 -1.27 1.71 -2.50
CA ASP A 693 -2.40 2.42 -1.88
C ASP A 693 -3.61 2.63 -2.80
N GLU A 694 -3.46 2.41 -4.11
CA GLU A 694 -4.54 2.38 -5.09
C GLU A 694 -5.05 0.96 -5.40
N ARG A 695 -4.38 -0.06 -4.87
CA ARG A 695 -4.72 -1.48 -5.08
C ARG A 695 -5.35 -2.11 -3.85
N GLN A 696 -5.77 -3.36 -3.95
CA GLN A 696 -6.15 -4.14 -2.78
C GLN A 696 -4.92 -4.40 -1.88
N VAL A 697 -5.17 -4.50 -0.57
CA VAL A 697 -4.16 -5.02 0.35
C VAL A 697 -4.06 -6.52 0.11
N GLN A 698 -2.83 -6.99 -0.12
CA GLN A 698 -2.56 -8.38 -0.45
C GLN A 698 -1.15 -8.77 -0.01
N ARG A 699 -0.98 -10.06 0.28
CA ARG A 699 0.32 -10.67 0.58
C ARG A 699 1.17 -10.82 -0.68
N HIS A 700 2.42 -11.20 -0.50
CA HIS A 700 3.40 -11.33 -1.58
C HIS A 700 3.06 -12.45 -2.57
N ASN A 701 2.24 -13.43 -2.18
CA ASN A 701 1.77 -14.53 -3.01
C ASN A 701 0.59 -14.17 -3.96
N ALA A 702 0.24 -12.90 -4.11
CA ALA A 702 -0.87 -12.44 -4.94
C ALA A 702 -0.40 -11.62 -6.15
N ASN A 703 -1.16 -11.68 -7.25
CA ASN A 703 -0.86 -10.92 -8.47
C ASN A 703 -1.00 -9.41 -8.25
N MET A 704 0.09 -8.64 -8.44
CA MET A 704 0.07 -7.19 -8.25
C MET A 704 -0.71 -6.42 -9.33
N PHE A 705 -1.07 -7.07 -10.44
CA PHE A 705 -1.83 -6.50 -11.56
C PHE A 705 -3.35 -6.74 -11.48
N SER A 706 -3.87 -7.30 -10.39
CA SER A 706 -5.31 -7.33 -10.16
C SER A 706 -5.85 -5.91 -10.01
N LEU A 707 -6.75 -5.49 -10.90
CA LEU A 707 -7.29 -4.13 -10.93
C LEU A 707 -8.43 -3.92 -9.92
N ASP A 708 -9.28 -4.93 -9.78
CA ASP A 708 -10.51 -4.86 -9.00
C ASP A 708 -10.52 -5.94 -7.91
N ARG A 709 -11.18 -5.63 -6.80
CA ARG A 709 -11.54 -6.56 -5.72
C ARG A 709 -12.95 -6.23 -5.25
N GLU A 710 -13.84 -7.21 -5.37
CA GLU A 710 -15.24 -7.12 -4.93
C GLU A 710 -15.55 -8.19 -3.88
N GLY A 711 -16.45 -7.87 -2.95
CA GLY A 711 -17.06 -8.83 -2.01
C GLY A 711 -16.65 -8.67 -0.55
N ARG A 712 -15.49 -8.04 -0.28
CA ARG A 712 -15.02 -7.69 1.08
C ARG A 712 -14.81 -6.19 1.17
N ASN A 713 -15.38 -5.56 2.19
CA ASN A 713 -15.40 -4.10 2.28
C ASN A 713 -15.38 -3.61 3.72
N GLY A 714 -14.21 -3.74 4.35
CA GLY A 714 -14.02 -3.32 5.73
C GLY A 714 -14.29 -4.41 6.77
N ASP A 715 -14.40 -5.67 6.34
CA ASP A 715 -14.67 -6.82 7.21
C ASP A 715 -13.41 -7.56 7.65
N GLY A 716 -12.23 -7.25 7.10
CA GLY A 716 -10.95 -7.78 7.59
C GLY A 716 -9.77 -6.81 7.48
N GLU A 717 -8.67 -7.09 8.17
CA GLU A 717 -7.40 -6.36 8.11
C GLU A 717 -6.24 -7.36 8.03
N TYR A 718 -5.30 -7.09 7.12
CA TYR A 718 -4.06 -7.87 7.01
C TYR A 718 -3.02 -7.36 7.99
N SER A 719 -2.17 -8.28 8.46
CA SER A 719 -1.01 -7.92 9.26
C SER A 719 0.08 -7.29 8.39
N ALA A 720 0.71 -6.22 8.87
CA ALA A 720 1.93 -5.68 8.26
C ALA A 720 3.17 -6.56 8.48
N GLY A 721 3.10 -7.56 9.36
CA GLY A 721 4.23 -8.41 9.75
C GLY A 721 4.84 -9.16 8.58
N ASP A 722 3.98 -9.85 7.83
CA ASP A 722 4.34 -10.65 6.66
C ASP A 722 4.45 -9.83 5.37
N ILE A 723 3.82 -8.64 5.31
CA ILE A 723 3.73 -7.83 4.08
C ILE A 723 4.80 -6.73 4.01
N TRP A 724 5.03 -6.01 5.12
CA TRP A 724 5.82 -4.77 5.10
C TRP A 724 7.08 -4.86 5.97
N LEU A 725 6.97 -5.45 7.17
CA LEU A 725 8.07 -5.49 8.13
C LEU A 725 9.24 -6.36 7.65
N LEU A 726 8.96 -7.51 7.02
CA LEU A 726 9.98 -8.39 6.45
C LEU A 726 10.90 -7.68 5.43
N PRO A 727 10.39 -7.11 4.31
CA PRO A 727 11.25 -6.47 3.32
C PRO A 727 12.02 -5.27 3.89
N TYR A 728 11.39 -4.47 4.76
CA TYR A 728 12.06 -3.32 5.37
C TYR A 728 13.23 -3.72 6.26
N TRP A 729 13.01 -4.60 7.25
CA TRP A 729 14.06 -5.00 8.17
C TRP A 729 15.16 -5.82 7.49
N MET A 730 14.81 -6.65 6.51
CA MET A 730 15.81 -7.33 5.67
C MET A 730 16.67 -6.33 4.88
N GLY A 731 16.07 -5.28 4.32
CA GLY A 731 16.80 -4.22 3.62
C GLY A 731 17.75 -3.44 4.53
N ARG A 732 17.34 -3.17 5.77
CA ARG A 732 18.19 -2.60 6.83
C ARG A 732 19.34 -3.53 7.20
N TYR A 733 19.09 -4.82 7.35
CA TYR A 733 20.10 -5.84 7.67
C TYR A 733 21.14 -6.01 6.55
N LEU A 734 20.70 -6.02 5.29
CA LEU A 734 21.59 -6.08 4.13
C LEU A 734 22.36 -4.77 3.88
N GLY A 735 22.03 -3.70 4.60
CA GLY A 735 22.67 -2.39 4.48
C GLY A 735 22.30 -1.63 3.20
N VAL A 736 21.19 -2.02 2.54
CA VAL A 736 20.68 -1.34 1.33
C VAL A 736 19.63 -0.28 1.65
N ILE A 737 19.13 -0.26 2.89
CA ILE A 737 18.36 0.84 3.48
C ILE A 737 19.14 1.32 4.71
N SER A 738 19.36 2.63 4.84
CA SER A 738 20.05 3.20 5.99
C SER A 738 19.15 3.29 7.23
N ALA A 739 19.75 3.56 8.39
CA ALA A 739 19.01 4.14 9.51
C ALA A 739 18.36 5.49 9.12
N PRO A 740 17.29 5.92 9.80
CA PRO A 740 16.67 7.21 9.51
C PRO A 740 17.68 8.33 9.71
N GLN A 741 17.66 9.28 8.77
CA GLN A 741 18.42 10.52 8.93
C GLN A 741 17.74 11.39 9.98
N LYS A 742 18.50 11.79 11.00
CA LYS A 742 18.03 12.68 12.07
C LYS A 742 17.80 14.11 11.60
#